data_AF-A0A7C1USQ7-F1
#
_entry.id   AF-A0A7C1USQ7-F1
#
_cell.length_a   1.000
_cell.length_b   1.000
_cell.length_c   1.000
_cell.angle_alpha   90.00
_cell.angle_beta   90.00
_cell.angle_gamma   90.00
#
_symmetry.space_group_name_H-M   'P 1'
#
loop_
_entity.id
_entity.type
_entity.pdbx_description
1 polymer ?
#
loop_
_entity_poly.entity_id
_entity_poly.type
_entity_poly.pdbx_seq_one_letter_code
_entity_poly.pdbx_strand_id
1 'polypeptide(L)'
;MKYRLLCVLLGLAFPAFAAASEIPGQTNEQRLLSNVRQLIFEGRRSGEGYFSADGRKMIFQSERDPANPFYQIYLMDLETGDQTRVSPGIGKTTCGWIHPGGEKVLFASSHADPQAGAKQKAELEKRASGRGSRYSWSFDEYYDIYEADLQGGQLRNLTHSPGYDAEGSWSPDGGLIVFGSNRHAYSQPLTPDEAKIFANDKSYFMDIYLMDADGSNVRRLTDAPGYDGGPFFSPDGRRIVWRRFTPDGARAEIWTMNIDGSDQRQITRLGAMSWAPYFHPSGDYIIFATNLHGYGNFELYMVDAAGRSEPVRVTQTAGFDSLPVFAPDGKRLSWTSSRTADKKPQIFMATWNDEAARELLGLDDKAATKPAGGKAGMPDMGATSAGITPDDLRRHLGYLASERLAGRLTGTEGERLAAAYVASVFQALGLQPAGDMGSWFQSFEFTAGVALEEGNRLDLEADGKRQSLAVDRAWRPLIFSRSGEVEPSGIVFAGYGIVAPAFGDAPAYDSYTGLDVTDKWVLTFRFMPEDIAPEQRQHLSEFATLRYKAMLARDRGARGLILVSGPNAQVRDQLVRLKFESTLAGTSIAVVSVTDAVAERLLAGSEKSLQDLQTALDGGEPRAGFELPGVRLGARIRLRQEKRVGRNVLARLNAGEGPGDSVVAIGAHLDHIGRGIGMNSLAGGDEAGKIHYGADDNASGVSALLEMAQYLADQKRRGRLGLKRDLLFAAWSGEEMGLLGSSRFVRQFAAKGDAARGLTPEVAAYLNLDMVGRLDKQLYLLGVGSSSIWRGEIERRNAPVGLAIRTQNDTFLPTDATSFYLSGVPILSAFTGATPEYNTPRDTADRINYQGLARITRLMALIARSLGMREQAPDYLETEKPTTRASRANLRAFLGTIPDYADSDIRGVKINGVSKGAPAEKAGILPGDIILELAGRKIENIYDYTHALNALKVGQEVEMVVRRAGSLKTLRIAPVARE
;
A
#
# COMPACT_ATOMS: atom_id res chain seq x y z
N MET A 1 -76.68 -50.03 -0.84
CA MET A 1 -75.43 -50.36 -0.12
C MET A 1 -74.36 -50.68 -1.16
N LYS A 2 -73.26 -49.91 -1.18
CA LYS A 2 -71.95 -50.11 -1.87
C LYS A 2 -71.91 -50.39 -3.39
N TYR A 3 -71.30 -49.48 -4.17
CA TYR A 3 -69.98 -49.60 -4.83
C TYR A 3 -69.75 -48.40 -5.77
N ARG A 4 -68.60 -47.73 -5.66
CA ARG A 4 -68.18 -46.60 -6.51
C ARG A 4 -67.56 -47.14 -7.80
N LEU A 5 -68.03 -46.61 -8.92
CA LEU A 5 -67.64 -46.95 -10.29
C LEU A 5 -66.53 -46.02 -10.79
N LEU A 6 -65.60 -46.62 -11.52
CA LEU A 6 -64.50 -46.02 -12.27
C LEU A 6 -65.05 -45.33 -13.53
N CYS A 7 -64.60 -44.10 -13.84
CA CYS A 7 -64.74 -43.53 -15.18
C CYS A 7 -63.48 -42.75 -15.57
N VAL A 8 -62.95 -43.11 -16.75
CA VAL A 8 -61.84 -42.50 -17.48
C VAL A 8 -62.36 -41.28 -18.24
N LEU A 9 -61.59 -40.19 -18.30
CA LEU A 9 -61.82 -39.08 -19.22
C LEU A 9 -60.50 -38.52 -19.77
N LEU A 10 -60.48 -38.34 -21.10
CA LEU A 10 -59.38 -37.85 -21.93
C LEU A 10 -58.96 -36.41 -21.56
N GLY A 11 -57.65 -36.15 -21.57
CA GLY A 11 -57.06 -34.81 -21.51
C GLY A 11 -56.60 -34.34 -22.89
N LEU A 12 -57.02 -33.13 -23.27
CA LEU A 12 -56.43 -32.31 -24.33
C LEU A 12 -55.41 -31.36 -23.69
N ALA A 13 -54.16 -31.39 -24.15
CA ALA A 13 -53.10 -30.50 -23.68
C ALA A 13 -52.82 -29.40 -24.71
N PHE A 14 -52.86 -28.14 -24.26
CA PHE A 14 -52.20 -26.99 -24.90
C PHE A 14 -50.77 -26.87 -24.33
N PRO A 15 -49.73 -26.52 -25.13
CA PRO A 15 -48.40 -26.26 -24.59
C PRO A 15 -48.37 -24.85 -23.98
N ALA A 16 -48.06 -24.77 -22.68
CA ALA A 16 -47.71 -23.53 -22.00
C ALA A 16 -46.24 -23.20 -22.28
N PHE A 17 -45.96 -21.96 -22.70
CA PHE A 17 -44.61 -21.42 -22.74
C PHE A 17 -44.07 -21.32 -21.31
N ALA A 18 -42.87 -21.87 -21.10
CA ALA A 18 -42.18 -21.81 -19.82
C ALA A 18 -41.57 -20.42 -19.61
N ALA A 19 -42.06 -19.70 -18.59
CA ALA A 19 -41.35 -18.56 -18.04
C ALA A 19 -40.09 -19.08 -17.31
N ALA A 20 -38.92 -18.60 -17.71
CA ALA A 20 -37.67 -18.86 -17.01
C ALA A 20 -37.77 -18.32 -15.56
N SER A 21 -37.30 -19.12 -14.61
CA SER A 21 -37.40 -18.86 -13.18
C SER A 21 -36.54 -17.67 -12.75
N GLU A 22 -37.16 -16.55 -12.36
CA GLU A 22 -36.50 -15.51 -11.58
C GLU A 22 -36.13 -16.05 -10.19
N ILE A 23 -34.87 -15.90 -9.79
CA ILE A 23 -34.48 -16.05 -8.37
C ILE A 23 -35.08 -14.86 -7.63
N PRO A 24 -35.97 -15.06 -6.62
CA PRO A 24 -36.65 -13.95 -5.97
C PRO A 24 -35.66 -12.96 -5.33
N GLY A 25 -35.61 -11.73 -5.84
CA GLY A 25 -34.91 -10.60 -5.23
C GLY A 25 -33.62 -10.11 -5.90
N GLN A 26 -33.10 -10.76 -6.95
CA GLN A 26 -31.91 -10.28 -7.68
C GLN A 26 -32.32 -9.63 -9.02
N THR A 27 -31.89 -8.39 -9.26
CA THR A 27 -32.21 -7.68 -10.52
C THR A 27 -31.35 -8.16 -11.68
N ASN A 28 -31.80 -7.98 -12.93
CA ASN A 28 -30.98 -8.28 -14.11
C ASN A 28 -29.65 -7.52 -14.10
N GLU A 29 -29.63 -6.27 -13.60
CA GLU A 29 -28.38 -5.49 -13.46
C GLU A 29 -27.37 -6.21 -12.57
N GLN A 30 -27.82 -6.81 -11.45
CA GLN A 30 -26.97 -7.57 -10.54
C GLN A 30 -26.54 -8.95 -11.09
N ARG A 31 -27.33 -9.54 -11.99
CA ARG A 31 -26.99 -10.80 -12.66
C ARG A 31 -25.95 -10.60 -13.76
N LEU A 32 -26.07 -9.49 -14.50
CA LEU A 32 -25.29 -9.19 -15.70
C LEU A 32 -24.02 -8.38 -15.41
N LEU A 33 -24.06 -7.48 -14.41
CA LEU A 33 -22.97 -6.56 -14.10
C LEU A 33 -22.42 -6.81 -12.69
N SER A 34 -21.10 -6.91 -12.59
CA SER A 34 -20.38 -6.88 -11.32
C SER A 34 -19.17 -5.96 -11.38
N ASN A 35 -18.65 -5.52 -10.23
CA ASN A 35 -17.53 -4.58 -10.14
C ASN A 35 -17.74 -3.27 -10.93
N VAL A 36 -18.98 -2.76 -10.93
CA VAL A 36 -19.34 -1.50 -11.57
C VAL A 36 -18.52 -0.35 -10.97
N ARG A 37 -17.77 0.36 -11.80
CA ARG A 37 -16.92 1.48 -11.37
C ARG A 37 -16.85 2.60 -12.40
N GLN A 38 -16.73 3.84 -11.93
CA GLN A 38 -16.41 4.98 -12.78
C GLN A 38 -14.97 4.83 -13.28
N LEU A 39 -14.77 4.94 -14.59
CA LEU A 39 -13.47 4.84 -15.24
C LEU A 39 -12.84 6.23 -15.44
N ILE A 40 -13.67 7.23 -15.76
CA ILE A 40 -13.22 8.59 -16.05
C ILE A 40 -13.74 9.56 -14.98
N PHE A 41 -12.83 10.22 -14.27
CA PHE A 41 -13.14 11.20 -13.23
C PHE A 41 -12.88 12.65 -13.67
N GLU A 42 -11.91 12.84 -14.57
CA GLU A 42 -11.50 14.15 -15.05
C GLU A 42 -12.42 14.65 -16.17
N GLY A 43 -12.60 15.97 -16.20
CA GLY A 43 -13.39 16.66 -17.21
C GLY A 43 -14.84 16.89 -16.78
N ARG A 44 -15.47 17.84 -17.46
CA ARG A 44 -16.88 18.19 -17.25
C ARG A 44 -17.80 17.01 -17.58
N ARG A 45 -17.43 16.21 -18.57
CA ARG A 45 -18.17 15.04 -19.03
C ARG A 45 -17.34 14.24 -20.02
N SER A 46 -17.65 12.96 -20.14
CA SER A 46 -16.99 12.04 -21.07
C SER A 46 -17.98 10.98 -21.57
N GLY A 47 -17.73 10.43 -22.75
CA GLY A 47 -18.53 9.36 -23.34
C GLY A 47 -17.83 8.68 -24.51
N GLU A 48 -18.55 7.83 -25.24
CA GLU A 48 -18.06 7.13 -26.45
C GLU A 48 -16.68 6.47 -26.26
N GLY A 49 -16.60 5.50 -25.35
CA GLY A 49 -15.37 4.75 -25.09
C GLY A 49 -15.30 3.46 -25.90
N TYR A 50 -14.33 3.34 -26.80
CA TYR A 50 -14.13 2.15 -27.64
C TYR A 50 -12.79 1.48 -27.35
N PHE A 51 -12.77 0.15 -27.24
CA PHE A 51 -11.57 -0.62 -26.91
C PHE A 51 -10.68 -0.84 -28.14
N SER A 52 -9.37 -0.97 -27.93
CA SER A 52 -8.48 -1.58 -28.92
C SER A 52 -8.81 -3.05 -29.13
N ALA A 53 -8.42 -3.64 -30.26
CA ALA A 53 -8.67 -5.05 -30.57
C ALA A 53 -8.06 -6.03 -29.54
N ASP A 54 -6.98 -5.65 -28.85
CA ASP A 54 -6.39 -6.42 -27.74
C ASP A 54 -7.00 -6.12 -26.37
N GLY A 55 -7.99 -5.21 -26.30
CA GLY A 55 -8.69 -4.81 -25.08
C GLY A 55 -7.85 -4.05 -24.05
N ARG A 56 -6.65 -3.59 -24.42
CA ARG A 56 -5.70 -2.90 -23.52
C ARG A 56 -5.82 -1.39 -23.53
N LYS A 57 -6.33 -0.78 -24.59
CA LYS A 57 -6.52 0.67 -24.69
C LYS A 57 -7.99 1.00 -24.88
N MET A 58 -8.37 2.21 -24.51
CA MET A 58 -9.68 2.79 -24.79
C MET A 58 -9.49 4.17 -25.40
N ILE A 59 -10.08 4.41 -26.57
CA ILE A 59 -10.24 5.75 -27.12
C ILE A 59 -11.58 6.30 -26.67
N PHE A 60 -11.64 7.55 -26.26
CA PHE A 60 -12.86 8.15 -25.74
C PHE A 60 -12.88 9.67 -25.92
N GLN A 61 -14.07 10.26 -25.86
CA GLN A 61 -14.23 11.72 -25.91
C GLN A 61 -14.43 12.32 -24.52
N SER A 62 -13.80 13.47 -24.26
CA SER A 62 -13.92 14.17 -22.98
C SER A 62 -13.80 15.69 -23.11
N GLU A 63 -14.63 16.42 -22.36
CA GLU A 63 -14.51 17.87 -22.16
C GLU A 63 -13.64 18.14 -20.93
N ARG A 64 -12.32 18.12 -21.11
CA ARG A 64 -11.36 18.33 -20.02
C ARG A 64 -10.24 19.31 -20.31
N ASP A 65 -10.10 19.73 -21.56
CA ASP A 65 -9.06 20.66 -21.95
C ASP A 65 -9.47 22.08 -21.54
N PRO A 66 -8.72 22.77 -20.66
CA PRO A 66 -9.07 24.13 -20.27
C PRO A 66 -8.99 25.12 -21.46
N ALA A 67 -8.21 24.82 -22.50
CA ALA A 67 -8.09 25.64 -23.69
C ALA A 67 -9.18 25.37 -24.75
N ASN A 68 -9.96 24.29 -24.61
CA ASN A 68 -11.00 23.92 -25.56
C ASN A 68 -12.31 23.55 -24.86
N PRO A 69 -13.41 24.31 -25.06
CA PRO A 69 -14.68 24.06 -24.40
C PRO A 69 -15.44 22.84 -24.96
N PHE A 70 -14.98 22.23 -26.05
CA PHE A 70 -15.66 21.13 -26.74
C PHE A 70 -15.02 19.78 -26.44
N TYR A 71 -15.71 18.69 -26.78
CA TYR A 71 -15.15 17.34 -26.71
C TYR A 71 -13.86 17.26 -27.53
N GLN A 72 -12.85 16.64 -26.92
CA GLN A 72 -11.59 16.23 -27.53
C GLN A 72 -11.42 14.72 -27.39
N ILE A 73 -10.60 14.09 -28.24
CA ILE A 73 -10.40 12.65 -28.26
C ILE A 73 -9.11 12.30 -27.51
N TYR A 74 -9.23 11.34 -26.61
CA TYR A 74 -8.18 10.85 -25.74
C TYR A 74 -8.02 9.35 -25.90
N LEU A 75 -6.78 8.89 -25.85
CA LEU A 75 -6.41 7.49 -25.75
C LEU A 75 -5.96 7.20 -24.33
N MET A 76 -6.57 6.21 -23.69
CA MET A 76 -6.21 5.69 -22.38
C MET A 76 -5.65 4.29 -22.51
N ASP A 77 -4.53 4.04 -21.85
CA ASP A 77 -4.05 2.68 -21.61
C ASP A 77 -4.74 2.15 -20.35
N LEU A 78 -5.53 1.08 -20.49
CA LEU A 78 -6.33 0.51 -19.40
C LEU A 78 -5.49 -0.35 -18.43
N GLU A 79 -4.26 -0.71 -18.82
CA GLU A 79 -3.33 -1.42 -17.93
C GLU A 79 -2.63 -0.44 -16.98
N THR A 80 -2.32 0.77 -17.45
CA THR A 80 -1.48 1.76 -16.74
C THR A 80 -2.23 3.01 -16.25
N GLY A 81 -3.38 3.32 -16.85
CA GLY A 81 -4.13 4.55 -16.66
C GLY A 81 -3.53 5.78 -17.37
N ASP A 82 -2.46 5.61 -18.15
CA ASP A 82 -1.85 6.71 -18.91
C ASP A 82 -2.82 7.21 -19.99
N GLN A 83 -2.90 8.52 -20.15
CA GLN A 83 -3.84 9.17 -21.07
C GLN A 83 -3.11 10.17 -21.96
N THR A 84 -3.43 10.18 -23.25
CA THR A 84 -2.87 11.09 -24.26
C THR A 84 -3.99 11.67 -25.10
N ARG A 85 -4.01 12.99 -25.31
CA ARG A 85 -4.91 13.61 -26.30
C ARG A 85 -4.41 13.25 -27.70
N VAL A 86 -5.26 12.66 -28.52
CA VAL A 86 -4.93 12.30 -29.92
C VAL A 86 -5.58 13.25 -30.92
N SER A 87 -6.57 14.04 -30.50
CA SER A 87 -7.12 15.11 -31.32
C SER A 87 -6.25 16.38 -31.31
N PRO A 88 -6.40 17.26 -32.33
CA PRO A 88 -5.56 18.45 -32.48
C PRO A 88 -5.64 19.50 -31.36
N GLY A 89 -6.69 19.46 -30.51
CA GLY A 89 -6.92 20.46 -29.47
C GLY A 89 -7.70 21.70 -29.95
N ILE A 90 -7.95 21.85 -31.25
CA ILE A 90 -8.74 22.92 -31.85
C ILE A 90 -10.04 22.37 -32.47
N GLY A 91 -11.09 23.18 -32.50
CA GLY A 91 -12.39 22.78 -33.04
C GLY A 91 -13.10 21.74 -32.16
N LYS A 92 -14.16 21.15 -32.71
CA LYS A 92 -14.93 20.07 -32.08
C LYS A 92 -14.44 18.72 -32.60
N THR A 93 -14.54 17.68 -31.78
CA THR A 93 -14.29 16.31 -32.22
C THR A 93 -15.31 15.33 -31.67
N THR A 94 -15.50 14.19 -32.35
CA THR A 94 -16.39 13.11 -31.92
C THR A 94 -15.95 11.76 -32.50
N CYS A 95 -16.52 10.68 -31.98
CA CYS A 95 -16.47 9.33 -32.57
C CYS A 95 -15.04 8.84 -32.84
N GLY A 96 -14.27 8.68 -31.76
CA GLY A 96 -12.92 8.11 -31.85
C GLY A 96 -12.95 6.59 -32.05
N TRP A 97 -12.02 6.02 -32.81
CA TRP A 97 -11.84 4.57 -32.98
C TRP A 97 -10.35 4.19 -33.05
N ILE A 98 -9.98 2.99 -32.63
CA ILE A 98 -8.59 2.48 -32.72
C ILE A 98 -8.53 1.45 -33.86
N HIS A 99 -7.57 1.61 -34.77
CA HIS A 99 -7.39 0.64 -35.87
C HIS A 99 -7.15 -0.77 -35.30
N PRO A 100 -7.68 -1.85 -35.90
CA PRO A 100 -7.47 -3.22 -35.41
C PRO A 100 -5.99 -3.62 -35.29
N GLY A 101 -5.15 -3.08 -36.17
CA GLY A 101 -3.69 -3.22 -36.09
C GLY A 101 -3.02 -2.50 -34.90
N GLY A 102 -3.73 -1.61 -34.22
CA GLY A 102 -3.30 -0.99 -32.96
C GLY A 102 -2.32 0.17 -33.08
N GLU A 103 -2.03 0.67 -34.28
CA GLU A 103 -1.02 1.72 -34.53
C GLU A 103 -1.61 3.09 -34.83
N LYS A 104 -2.88 3.15 -35.23
CA LYS A 104 -3.58 4.36 -35.67
C LYS A 104 -4.90 4.54 -34.95
N VAL A 105 -5.37 5.78 -34.93
CA VAL A 105 -6.71 6.16 -34.46
C VAL A 105 -7.47 6.90 -35.56
N LEU A 106 -8.80 6.78 -35.53
CA LEU A 106 -9.76 7.49 -36.35
C LEU A 106 -10.53 8.45 -35.44
N PHE A 107 -10.90 9.64 -35.92
CA PHE A 107 -11.90 10.48 -35.27
C PHE A 107 -12.45 11.53 -36.25
N ALA A 108 -13.64 12.05 -35.97
CA ALA A 108 -14.20 13.16 -36.72
C ALA A 108 -13.84 14.50 -36.07
N SER A 109 -13.52 15.52 -36.86
CA SER A 109 -13.12 16.83 -36.35
C SER A 109 -13.51 17.99 -37.25
N SER A 110 -13.85 19.12 -36.62
CA SER A 110 -14.13 20.40 -37.29
C SER A 110 -12.94 21.37 -37.28
N HIS A 111 -11.72 20.90 -37.01
CA HIS A 111 -10.56 21.80 -36.81
C HIS A 111 -10.15 22.55 -38.08
N ALA A 112 -10.53 22.05 -39.26
CA ALA A 112 -10.25 22.71 -40.54
C ALA A 112 -11.20 23.90 -40.82
N ASP A 113 -12.25 24.07 -40.02
CA ASP A 113 -13.11 25.26 -40.09
C ASP A 113 -12.27 26.52 -39.83
N PRO A 114 -12.22 27.48 -40.78
CA PRO A 114 -11.50 28.74 -40.59
C PRO A 114 -11.96 29.53 -39.36
N GLN A 115 -13.18 29.29 -38.86
CA GLN A 115 -13.73 29.92 -37.66
C GLN A 115 -13.59 29.08 -36.38
N ALA A 116 -12.94 27.90 -36.41
CA ALA A 116 -12.84 26.99 -35.27
C ALA A 116 -12.32 27.69 -34.00
N GLY A 117 -11.22 28.44 -34.11
CA GLY A 117 -10.63 29.18 -32.99
C GLY A 117 -11.54 30.32 -32.47
N ALA A 118 -12.24 31.02 -33.37
CA ALA A 118 -13.19 32.06 -33.00
C ALA A 118 -14.41 31.49 -32.27
N LYS A 119 -14.97 30.38 -32.78
CA LYS A 119 -16.08 29.63 -32.15
C LYS A 119 -15.69 29.11 -30.76
N GLN A 120 -14.47 28.59 -30.59
CA GLN A 120 -13.96 28.17 -29.27
C GLN A 120 -13.87 29.32 -28.28
N LYS A 121 -13.25 30.44 -28.69
CA LYS A 121 -13.11 31.63 -27.85
C LYS A 121 -14.48 32.17 -27.41
N ALA A 122 -15.41 32.29 -28.35
CA ALA A 122 -16.77 32.77 -28.07
C ALA A 122 -17.51 31.87 -27.07
N GLU A 123 -17.37 30.55 -27.17
CA GLU A 123 -18.00 29.62 -26.21
C GLU A 123 -17.35 29.70 -24.83
N LEU A 124 -16.02 29.86 -24.73
CA LEU A 124 -15.33 30.09 -23.45
C LEU A 124 -15.82 31.37 -22.77
N GLU A 125 -15.89 32.48 -23.52
CA GLU A 125 -16.39 33.77 -23.02
C GLU A 125 -17.87 33.67 -22.58
N LYS A 126 -18.70 32.98 -23.37
CA LYS A 126 -20.10 32.74 -23.03
C LYS A 126 -20.25 31.95 -21.74
N ARG A 127 -19.46 30.89 -21.55
CA ARG A 127 -19.41 30.10 -20.32
C ARG A 127 -18.92 30.92 -19.12
N ALA A 128 -17.88 31.72 -19.30
CA ALA A 128 -17.36 32.62 -18.26
C ALA A 128 -18.41 33.66 -17.81
N SER A 129 -19.28 34.10 -18.72
CA SER A 129 -20.40 35.00 -18.40
C SER A 129 -21.60 34.35 -17.71
N GLY A 130 -21.53 33.04 -17.38
CA GLY A 130 -22.65 32.28 -16.80
C GLY A 130 -23.77 31.93 -17.79
N ARG A 131 -23.65 32.34 -19.06
CA ARG A 131 -24.63 32.06 -20.14
C ARG A 131 -24.32 30.78 -20.93
N GLY A 132 -23.59 29.84 -20.33
CA GLY A 132 -23.26 28.57 -20.98
C GLY A 132 -24.52 27.83 -21.43
N SER A 133 -24.58 27.42 -22.69
CA SER A 133 -25.70 26.63 -23.21
C SER A 133 -25.63 25.19 -22.73
N ARG A 134 -26.79 24.52 -22.62
CA ARG A 134 -26.81 23.06 -22.59
C ARG A 134 -26.21 22.55 -23.90
N TYR A 135 -25.51 21.43 -23.82
CA TYR A 135 -24.96 20.81 -25.00
C TYR A 135 -26.05 20.48 -26.01
N SER A 136 -25.78 20.81 -27.26
CA SER A 136 -26.56 20.38 -28.41
C SER A 136 -25.61 19.74 -29.41
N TRP A 137 -26.01 18.59 -29.95
CA TRP A 137 -25.24 17.94 -31.00
C TRP A 137 -25.34 18.80 -32.27
N SER A 138 -24.19 19.24 -32.80
CA SER A 138 -24.16 20.13 -33.95
C SER A 138 -23.66 19.38 -35.19
N PHE A 139 -24.51 19.29 -36.21
CA PHE A 139 -24.16 18.80 -37.55
C PHE A 139 -23.47 19.92 -38.35
N ASP A 140 -22.28 20.32 -37.89
CA ASP A 140 -21.43 21.34 -38.52
C ASP A 140 -20.92 20.81 -39.87
N GLU A 141 -20.83 21.67 -40.88
CA GLU A 141 -20.51 21.32 -42.27
C GLU A 141 -19.02 21.14 -42.57
N TYR A 142 -18.18 21.35 -41.55
CA TYR A 142 -16.73 21.18 -41.60
C TYR A 142 -16.26 19.93 -40.85
N TYR A 143 -17.17 19.02 -40.49
CA TYR A 143 -16.78 17.76 -39.88
C TYR A 143 -16.26 16.81 -40.96
N ASP A 144 -14.97 16.53 -40.87
CA ASP A 144 -14.30 15.51 -41.65
C ASP A 144 -13.77 14.40 -40.74
N ILE A 145 -13.54 13.22 -41.32
CA ILE A 145 -12.92 12.07 -40.66
C ILE A 145 -11.41 12.11 -40.87
N TYR A 146 -10.64 12.00 -39.78
CA TYR A 146 -9.19 12.04 -39.78
C TYR A 146 -8.61 10.75 -39.20
N GLU A 147 -7.46 10.33 -39.74
CA GLU A 147 -6.57 9.36 -39.09
C GLU A 147 -5.35 10.06 -38.47
N ALA A 148 -4.85 9.51 -37.37
CA ALA A 148 -3.62 9.95 -36.70
C ALA A 148 -2.88 8.75 -36.07
N ASP A 149 -1.61 8.94 -35.70
CA ASP A 149 -0.90 7.99 -34.85
C ASP A 149 -1.41 8.04 -33.38
N LEU A 150 -0.97 7.10 -32.54
CA LEU A 150 -1.43 7.02 -31.13
C LEU A 150 -0.99 8.21 -30.25
N GLN A 151 -0.11 9.09 -30.75
CA GLN A 151 0.34 10.30 -30.08
C GLN A 151 -0.37 11.55 -30.60
N GLY A 152 -1.27 11.40 -31.58
CA GLY A 152 -1.96 12.51 -32.25
C GLY A 152 -1.13 13.20 -33.34
N GLY A 153 -0.01 12.60 -33.75
CA GLY A 153 0.81 13.02 -34.88
C GLY A 153 0.31 12.42 -36.21
N GLN A 154 1.01 12.75 -37.30
CA GLN A 154 0.74 12.24 -38.66
C GLN A 154 -0.72 12.38 -39.11
N LEU A 155 -1.36 13.48 -38.71
CA LEU A 155 -2.77 13.73 -38.99
C LEU A 155 -3.03 13.77 -40.50
N ARG A 156 -3.95 12.92 -40.97
CA ARG A 156 -4.39 12.88 -42.38
C ARG A 156 -5.91 12.93 -42.45
N ASN A 157 -6.41 13.79 -43.34
CA ASN A 157 -7.83 13.88 -43.63
C ASN A 157 -8.25 12.77 -44.61
N LEU A 158 -9.33 12.04 -44.31
CA LEU A 158 -9.89 10.95 -45.12
C LEU A 158 -11.17 11.35 -45.87
N THR A 159 -11.81 12.44 -45.48
CA THR A 159 -13.00 12.98 -46.17
C THR A 159 -12.80 14.44 -46.55
N HIS A 160 -13.42 14.89 -47.64
CA HIS A 160 -13.21 16.24 -48.16
C HIS A 160 -14.51 16.91 -48.62
N SER A 161 -15.66 16.36 -48.18
CA SER A 161 -16.97 16.81 -48.64
C SER A 161 -17.60 17.73 -47.61
N PRO A 162 -18.23 18.85 -48.01
CA PRO A 162 -19.03 19.64 -47.09
C PRO A 162 -20.13 18.79 -46.46
N GLY A 163 -20.25 18.88 -45.14
CA GLY A 163 -21.24 18.13 -44.38
C GLY A 163 -20.70 17.64 -43.04
N TYR A 164 -21.48 16.77 -42.42
CA TYR A 164 -21.14 16.11 -41.17
C TYR A 164 -20.67 14.68 -41.46
N ASP A 165 -19.37 14.51 -41.72
CA ASP A 165 -18.76 13.18 -41.83
C ASP A 165 -18.25 12.75 -40.45
N ALA A 166 -18.96 11.82 -39.81
CA ALA A 166 -18.61 11.35 -38.48
C ALA A 166 -19.16 9.94 -38.19
N GLU A 167 -19.16 9.53 -36.91
CA GLU A 167 -19.68 8.22 -36.49
C GLU A 167 -18.96 7.05 -37.19
N GLY A 168 -17.67 7.24 -37.49
CA GLY A 168 -16.85 6.30 -38.24
C GLY A 168 -16.31 5.17 -37.38
N SER A 169 -16.32 3.94 -37.92
CA SER A 169 -15.62 2.79 -37.35
C SER A 169 -14.91 1.98 -38.43
N TRP A 170 -13.74 1.41 -38.10
CA TRP A 170 -13.05 0.47 -38.99
C TRP A 170 -13.70 -0.92 -38.94
N SER A 171 -13.65 -1.64 -40.05
CA SER A 171 -13.97 -3.07 -40.11
C SER A 171 -12.99 -3.89 -39.24
N PRO A 172 -13.35 -5.10 -38.80
CA PRO A 172 -12.48 -5.92 -37.95
C PRO A 172 -11.10 -6.24 -38.56
N ASP A 173 -11.01 -6.29 -39.89
CA ASP A 173 -9.76 -6.47 -40.64
C ASP A 173 -9.01 -5.14 -40.92
N GLY A 174 -9.64 -4.00 -40.63
CA GLY A 174 -9.10 -2.66 -40.84
C GLY A 174 -9.16 -2.15 -42.28
N GLY A 175 -9.74 -2.91 -43.21
CA GLY A 175 -9.75 -2.57 -44.64
C GLY A 175 -10.79 -1.54 -45.05
N LEU A 176 -11.86 -1.37 -44.28
CA LEU A 176 -13.02 -0.53 -44.61
C LEU A 176 -13.39 0.40 -43.46
N ILE A 177 -14.03 1.52 -43.77
CA ILE A 177 -14.62 2.45 -42.80
C ILE A 177 -16.11 2.60 -43.11
N VAL A 178 -16.96 2.34 -42.13
CA VAL A 178 -18.39 2.68 -42.16
C VAL A 178 -18.62 3.93 -41.33
N PHE A 179 -19.44 4.87 -41.83
CA PHE A 179 -19.62 6.17 -41.18
C PHE A 179 -20.98 6.79 -41.53
N GLY A 180 -21.42 7.76 -40.73
CA GLY A 180 -22.62 8.56 -40.99
C GLY A 180 -22.29 9.85 -41.74
N SER A 181 -23.11 10.23 -42.72
CA SER A 181 -22.92 11.50 -43.44
C SER A 181 -24.21 12.08 -44.02
N ASN A 182 -24.30 13.41 -44.03
CA ASN A 182 -25.32 14.16 -44.75
C ASN A 182 -24.79 14.88 -46.02
N ARG A 183 -23.62 14.47 -46.52
CA ARG A 183 -22.94 15.08 -47.69
C ARG A 183 -23.82 15.19 -48.94
N HIS A 184 -24.80 14.31 -49.11
CA HIS A 184 -25.65 14.34 -50.29
C HIS A 184 -26.53 15.60 -50.32
N ALA A 185 -26.96 16.10 -49.16
CA ALA A 185 -27.77 17.32 -49.06
C ALA A 185 -26.98 18.60 -49.39
N TYR A 186 -25.65 18.53 -49.39
CA TYR A 186 -24.76 19.62 -49.81
C TYR A 186 -24.34 19.52 -51.28
N SER A 187 -24.28 18.30 -51.83
CA SER A 187 -23.71 18.02 -53.15
C SER A 187 -24.75 17.80 -54.25
N GLN A 188 -26.01 17.55 -53.89
CA GLN A 188 -27.10 17.27 -54.83
C GLN A 188 -28.22 18.32 -54.72
N PRO A 189 -28.98 18.58 -55.80
CA PRO A 189 -30.15 19.46 -55.75
C PRO A 189 -31.22 18.91 -54.82
N LEU A 190 -31.66 19.74 -53.87
CA LEU A 190 -32.80 19.44 -52.99
C LEU A 190 -34.11 19.96 -53.59
N THR A 191 -35.21 19.24 -53.37
CA THR A 191 -36.56 19.77 -53.60
C THR A 191 -36.84 20.96 -52.67
N PRO A 192 -37.83 21.83 -52.97
CA PRO A 192 -38.17 22.95 -52.09
C PRO A 192 -38.51 22.53 -50.65
N ASP A 193 -39.17 21.38 -50.48
CA ASP A 193 -39.52 20.85 -49.15
C ASP A 193 -38.28 20.32 -48.42
N GLU A 194 -37.42 19.58 -49.11
CA GLU A 194 -36.14 19.12 -48.55
C GLU A 194 -35.23 20.28 -48.17
N ALA A 195 -35.13 21.33 -49.00
CA ALA A 195 -34.35 22.52 -48.69
C ALA A 195 -34.84 23.21 -47.42
N LYS A 196 -36.17 23.25 -47.21
CA LYS A 196 -36.78 23.77 -45.99
C LYS A 196 -36.48 22.88 -44.79
N ILE A 197 -36.52 21.56 -44.94
CA ILE A 197 -36.15 20.63 -43.86
C ILE A 197 -34.67 20.82 -43.53
N PHE A 198 -33.78 20.83 -44.52
CA PHE A 198 -32.33 20.95 -44.35
C PHE A 198 -31.91 22.23 -43.63
N ALA A 199 -32.58 23.35 -43.92
CA ALA A 199 -32.35 24.62 -43.24
C ALA A 199 -32.71 24.59 -41.75
N ASN A 200 -33.63 23.71 -41.33
CA ASN A 200 -34.10 23.61 -39.95
C ASN A 200 -33.45 22.44 -39.19
N ASP A 201 -33.26 21.31 -39.86
CA ASP A 201 -32.73 20.07 -39.31
C ASP A 201 -31.83 19.35 -40.33
N LYS A 202 -30.53 19.62 -40.23
CA LYS A 202 -29.50 18.98 -41.05
C LYS A 202 -29.35 17.47 -40.76
N SER A 203 -29.84 16.98 -39.62
CA SER A 203 -29.73 15.56 -39.24
C SER A 203 -30.68 14.66 -40.02
N TYR A 204 -31.77 15.23 -40.55
CA TYR A 204 -32.75 14.54 -41.39
C TYR A 204 -32.15 13.90 -42.64
N PHE A 205 -30.99 14.35 -43.08
CA PHE A 205 -30.32 13.88 -44.30
C PHE A 205 -29.12 12.97 -44.03
N MET A 206 -28.98 12.44 -42.82
CA MET A 206 -27.87 11.51 -42.57
C MET A 206 -28.20 10.13 -43.08
N ASP A 207 -27.22 9.56 -43.77
CA ASP A 207 -27.23 8.18 -44.19
C ASP A 207 -25.96 7.46 -43.74
N ILE A 208 -25.98 6.15 -43.85
CA ILE A 208 -24.81 5.31 -43.68
C ILE A 208 -24.04 5.24 -45.00
N TYR A 209 -22.73 5.48 -44.92
CA TYR A 209 -21.78 5.36 -46.02
C TYR A 209 -20.69 4.35 -45.66
N LEU A 210 -20.04 3.82 -46.68
CA LEU A 210 -18.86 2.97 -46.56
C LEU A 210 -17.77 3.49 -47.50
N MET A 211 -16.52 3.37 -47.10
CA MET A 211 -15.34 3.67 -47.92
C MET A 211 -14.20 2.70 -47.61
N ASP A 212 -13.18 2.68 -48.47
CA ASP A 212 -11.93 2.00 -48.17
C ASP A 212 -11.19 2.73 -47.04
N ALA A 213 -10.32 2.03 -46.30
CA ALA A 213 -9.60 2.60 -45.16
C ALA A 213 -8.70 3.79 -45.51
N ASP A 214 -8.38 3.99 -46.80
CA ASP A 214 -7.62 5.14 -47.29
C ASP A 214 -8.46 6.36 -47.68
N GLY A 215 -9.80 6.27 -47.55
CA GLY A 215 -10.77 7.31 -47.90
C GLY A 215 -11.34 7.22 -49.31
N SER A 216 -10.90 6.27 -50.13
CA SER A 216 -11.38 6.08 -51.50
C SER A 216 -12.67 5.23 -51.57
N ASN A 217 -13.26 5.13 -52.77
CA ASN A 217 -14.41 4.25 -53.05
C ASN A 217 -15.65 4.46 -52.15
N VAL A 218 -15.95 5.71 -51.81
CA VAL A 218 -17.13 6.06 -51.01
C VAL A 218 -18.44 5.60 -51.69
N ARG A 219 -19.28 4.88 -50.93
CA ARG A 219 -20.63 4.44 -51.34
C ARG A 219 -21.68 4.75 -50.27
N ARG A 220 -22.85 5.21 -50.70
CA ARG A 220 -24.04 5.41 -49.84
C ARG A 220 -24.77 4.07 -49.70
N LEU A 221 -25.08 3.65 -48.47
CA LEU A 221 -25.74 2.37 -48.16
C LEU A 221 -27.22 2.51 -47.79
N THR A 222 -27.64 3.69 -47.34
CA THR A 222 -29.05 3.98 -46.98
C THR A 222 -29.52 5.27 -47.64
N ASP A 223 -30.82 5.38 -47.87
CA ASP A 223 -31.47 6.56 -48.48
C ASP A 223 -32.90 6.79 -47.95
N ALA A 224 -33.21 6.20 -46.79
CA ALA A 224 -34.51 6.33 -46.17
C ALA A 224 -34.71 7.76 -45.60
N PRO A 225 -35.92 8.35 -45.69
CA PRO A 225 -36.17 9.66 -45.10
C PRO A 225 -35.97 9.66 -43.58
N GLY A 226 -35.18 10.61 -43.07
CA GLY A 226 -34.88 10.76 -41.65
C GLY A 226 -33.42 10.44 -41.32
N TYR A 227 -33.16 10.21 -40.04
CA TYR A 227 -31.79 10.09 -39.52
C TYR A 227 -31.35 8.62 -39.40
N ASP A 228 -30.42 8.18 -40.26
CA ASP A 228 -29.67 6.93 -40.11
C ASP A 228 -28.24 7.23 -39.59
N GLY A 229 -27.85 6.64 -38.46
CA GLY A 229 -26.54 6.96 -37.83
C GLY A 229 -25.96 5.91 -36.87
N GLY A 230 -24.73 6.15 -36.44
CA GLY A 230 -23.90 5.30 -35.57
C GLY A 230 -23.74 3.87 -36.06
N PRO A 231 -23.19 3.68 -37.27
CA PRO A 231 -22.97 2.36 -37.80
C PRO A 231 -21.76 1.67 -37.16
N PHE A 232 -21.89 0.37 -36.88
CA PHE A 232 -20.78 -0.49 -36.47
C PHE A 232 -20.79 -1.80 -37.24
N PHE A 233 -19.61 -2.35 -37.52
CA PHE A 233 -19.49 -3.69 -38.07
C PHE A 233 -19.83 -4.77 -37.04
N SER A 234 -20.36 -5.90 -37.52
CA SER A 234 -20.36 -7.14 -36.76
C SER A 234 -18.92 -7.66 -36.55
N PRO A 235 -18.66 -8.48 -35.51
CA PRO A 235 -17.32 -8.99 -35.22
C PRO A 235 -16.68 -9.78 -36.38
N ASP A 236 -17.49 -10.40 -37.23
CA ASP A 236 -17.05 -11.12 -38.43
C ASP A 236 -16.88 -10.22 -39.67
N GLY A 237 -17.19 -8.91 -39.56
CA GLY A 237 -17.09 -7.94 -40.64
C GLY A 237 -18.12 -8.08 -41.75
N ARG A 238 -19.14 -8.94 -41.59
CA ARG A 238 -20.11 -9.26 -42.66
C ARG A 238 -21.36 -8.40 -42.64
N ARG A 239 -21.66 -7.76 -41.50
CA ARG A 239 -22.86 -6.95 -41.29
C ARG A 239 -22.54 -5.60 -40.68
N ILE A 240 -23.48 -4.68 -40.83
CA ILE A 240 -23.49 -3.37 -40.18
C ILE A 240 -24.75 -3.30 -39.31
N VAL A 241 -24.60 -2.82 -38.08
CA VAL A 241 -25.70 -2.42 -37.19
C VAL A 241 -25.76 -0.89 -37.09
N TRP A 242 -26.95 -0.30 -37.12
CA TRP A 242 -27.14 1.15 -36.95
C TRP A 242 -28.49 1.45 -36.31
N ARG A 243 -28.73 2.73 -36.00
CA ARG A 243 -30.06 3.22 -35.58
C ARG A 243 -30.73 3.98 -36.73
N ARG A 244 -32.02 3.75 -36.92
CA ARG A 244 -32.87 4.47 -37.87
C ARG A 244 -33.97 5.22 -37.15
N PHE A 245 -34.07 6.52 -37.40
CA PHE A 245 -35.10 7.37 -36.84
C PHE A 245 -36.35 7.36 -37.70
N THR A 246 -37.50 7.60 -37.07
CA THR A 246 -38.70 7.98 -37.81
C THR A 246 -38.52 9.38 -38.42
N PRO A 247 -39.16 9.72 -39.55
CA PRO A 247 -38.99 11.02 -40.20
C PRO A 247 -39.29 12.24 -39.33
N ASP A 248 -40.09 12.08 -38.28
CA ASP A 248 -40.40 13.12 -37.27
C ASP A 248 -39.34 13.26 -36.16
N GLY A 249 -38.31 12.41 -36.18
CA GLY A 249 -37.23 12.36 -35.19
C GLY A 249 -37.63 11.83 -33.80
N ALA A 250 -38.88 11.37 -33.62
CA ALA A 250 -39.42 11.07 -32.30
C ALA A 250 -39.01 9.70 -31.74
N ARG A 251 -38.75 8.72 -32.63
CA ARG A 251 -38.45 7.33 -32.28
C ARG A 251 -37.27 6.83 -33.10
N ALA A 252 -36.57 5.83 -32.59
CA ALA A 252 -35.52 5.15 -33.33
C ALA A 252 -35.50 3.66 -33.03
N GLU A 253 -35.17 2.85 -34.02
CA GLU A 253 -35.06 1.41 -33.88
C GLU A 253 -33.69 0.94 -34.37
N ILE A 254 -33.25 -0.22 -33.88
CA ILE A 254 -31.98 -0.84 -34.28
C ILE A 254 -32.22 -1.66 -35.55
N TRP A 255 -31.32 -1.50 -36.52
CA TRP A 255 -31.35 -2.20 -37.80
C TRP A 255 -30.02 -2.88 -38.09
N THR A 256 -30.05 -3.92 -38.92
CA THR A 256 -28.85 -4.59 -39.46
C THR A 256 -28.94 -4.77 -40.96
N MET A 257 -27.79 -4.84 -41.64
CA MET A 257 -27.69 -5.05 -43.10
C MET A 257 -26.37 -5.74 -43.43
N ASN A 258 -26.26 -6.29 -44.64
CA ASN A 258 -24.99 -6.73 -45.18
C ASN A 258 -24.10 -5.51 -45.51
N ILE A 259 -22.77 -5.70 -45.57
CA ILE A 259 -21.83 -4.58 -45.84
C ILE A 259 -22.03 -3.88 -47.20
N ASP A 260 -22.72 -4.52 -48.14
CA ASP A 260 -23.08 -3.97 -49.46
C ASP A 260 -24.39 -3.17 -49.46
N GLY A 261 -25.06 -3.03 -48.30
CA GLY A 261 -26.34 -2.33 -48.12
C GLY A 261 -27.57 -3.22 -48.31
N SER A 262 -27.40 -4.47 -48.74
CA SER A 262 -28.51 -5.42 -48.92
C SER A 262 -29.02 -6.02 -47.59
N ASP A 263 -30.21 -6.61 -47.62
CA ASP A 263 -30.81 -7.32 -46.48
C ASP A 263 -30.96 -6.46 -45.21
N GLN A 264 -31.49 -5.23 -45.36
CA GLN A 264 -31.83 -4.36 -44.24
C GLN A 264 -32.96 -4.98 -43.40
N ARG A 265 -32.69 -5.24 -42.12
CA ARG A 265 -33.62 -5.86 -41.16
C ARG A 265 -33.76 -5.01 -39.91
N GLN A 266 -35.00 -4.73 -39.53
CA GLN A 266 -35.33 -4.11 -38.25
C GLN A 266 -35.26 -5.14 -37.11
N ILE A 267 -34.40 -4.87 -36.13
CA ILE A 267 -34.14 -5.74 -34.97
C ILE A 267 -35.08 -5.42 -33.81
N THR A 268 -35.31 -4.14 -33.50
CA THR A 268 -36.16 -3.70 -32.38
C THR A 268 -37.48 -3.09 -32.85
N ARG A 269 -38.53 -3.22 -32.03
CA ARG A 269 -39.88 -2.67 -32.27
C ARG A 269 -40.46 -2.08 -30.98
N LEU A 270 -39.67 -1.29 -30.27
CA LEU A 270 -40.03 -0.79 -28.94
C LEU A 270 -40.98 0.40 -28.97
N GLY A 271 -41.06 1.13 -30.09
CA GLY A 271 -41.84 2.36 -30.18
C GLY A 271 -41.27 3.50 -29.32
N ALA A 272 -40.03 3.35 -28.89
CA ALA A 272 -39.26 4.29 -28.08
C ALA A 272 -37.96 4.67 -28.84
N MET A 273 -37.07 5.43 -28.21
CA MET A 273 -35.75 5.70 -28.76
C MET A 273 -34.84 4.50 -28.48
N SER A 274 -34.40 3.78 -29.51
CA SER A 274 -33.32 2.77 -29.41
C SER A 274 -32.03 3.37 -30.00
N TRP A 275 -30.99 3.47 -29.17
CA TRP A 275 -29.81 4.30 -29.43
C TRP A 275 -28.50 3.55 -29.18
N ALA A 276 -27.44 3.94 -29.89
CA ALA A 276 -26.07 3.42 -29.77
C ALA A 276 -25.98 1.88 -29.69
N PRO A 277 -26.40 1.15 -30.74
CA PRO A 277 -26.26 -0.29 -30.77
C PRO A 277 -24.79 -0.70 -30.88
N TYR A 278 -24.43 -1.83 -30.28
CA TYR A 278 -23.10 -2.42 -30.39
C TYR A 278 -23.19 -3.95 -30.29
N PHE A 279 -22.42 -4.67 -31.10
CA PHE A 279 -22.39 -6.13 -31.05
C PHE A 279 -21.60 -6.64 -29.85
N HIS A 280 -22.05 -7.74 -29.25
CA HIS A 280 -21.17 -8.58 -28.45
C HIS A 280 -20.10 -9.23 -29.36
N PRO A 281 -18.84 -9.45 -28.91
CA PRO A 281 -17.80 -10.05 -29.73
C PRO A 281 -18.12 -11.43 -30.31
N SER A 282 -19.08 -12.15 -29.73
CA SER A 282 -19.56 -13.41 -30.32
C SER A 282 -20.42 -13.23 -31.58
N GLY A 283 -20.99 -12.04 -31.78
CA GLY A 283 -21.93 -11.75 -32.87
C GLY A 283 -23.38 -12.18 -32.59
N ASP A 284 -23.64 -12.87 -31.48
CA ASP A 284 -24.94 -13.49 -31.21
C ASP A 284 -26.02 -12.50 -30.75
N TYR A 285 -25.62 -11.37 -30.17
CA TYR A 285 -26.55 -10.38 -29.65
C TYR A 285 -25.97 -8.96 -29.70
N ILE A 286 -26.87 -7.98 -29.59
CA ILE A 286 -26.61 -6.55 -29.68
C ILE A 286 -27.02 -5.91 -28.35
N ILE A 287 -26.18 -5.04 -27.80
CA ILE A 287 -26.53 -4.15 -26.68
C ILE A 287 -26.84 -2.75 -27.21
N PHE A 288 -27.79 -2.05 -26.62
CA PHE A 288 -28.21 -0.70 -27.00
C PHE A 288 -28.79 0.04 -25.79
N ALA A 289 -29.07 1.32 -25.92
CA ALA A 289 -29.73 2.13 -24.90
C ALA A 289 -31.16 2.50 -25.33
N THR A 290 -32.10 2.57 -24.40
CA THR A 290 -33.46 3.03 -24.71
C THR A 290 -34.09 3.88 -23.63
N ASN A 291 -34.98 4.80 -24.04
CA ASN A 291 -35.74 5.67 -23.15
C ASN A 291 -37.14 5.14 -22.81
N LEU A 292 -37.34 3.82 -22.93
CA LEU A 292 -38.62 3.12 -22.69
C LEU A 292 -39.25 3.47 -21.32
N HIS A 293 -38.43 3.84 -20.34
CA HIS A 293 -38.85 4.17 -18.96
C HIS A 293 -38.92 5.68 -18.68
N GLY A 294 -38.96 6.51 -19.71
CA GLY A 294 -39.17 7.96 -19.60
C GLY A 294 -38.22 8.76 -20.48
N TYR A 295 -38.67 9.93 -20.95
CA TYR A 295 -37.96 10.75 -21.94
C TYR A 295 -36.49 11.06 -21.58
N GLY A 296 -36.21 11.32 -20.30
CA GLY A 296 -34.86 11.58 -19.79
C GLY A 296 -34.18 10.37 -19.14
N ASN A 297 -34.82 9.19 -19.14
CA ASN A 297 -34.32 7.98 -18.50
C ASN A 297 -33.84 6.98 -19.55
N PHE A 298 -32.54 6.99 -19.86
CA PHE A 298 -31.93 6.02 -20.77
C PHE A 298 -31.31 4.87 -20.00
N GLU A 299 -31.62 3.65 -20.41
CA GLU A 299 -31.10 2.43 -19.80
C GLU A 299 -30.63 1.43 -20.86
N LEU A 300 -29.71 0.56 -20.46
CA LEU A 300 -29.14 -0.44 -21.36
C LEU A 300 -30.09 -1.63 -21.52
N TYR A 301 -30.19 -2.12 -22.74
CA TYR A 301 -30.95 -3.29 -23.16
C TYR A 301 -30.10 -4.14 -24.09
N MET A 302 -30.38 -5.44 -24.17
CA MET A 302 -29.77 -6.36 -25.12
C MET A 302 -30.83 -7.15 -25.87
N VAL A 303 -30.53 -7.55 -27.10
CA VAL A 303 -31.43 -8.30 -27.98
C VAL A 303 -30.64 -9.28 -28.84
N ASP A 304 -31.22 -10.45 -29.14
CA ASP A 304 -30.69 -11.38 -30.13
C ASP A 304 -30.37 -10.64 -31.44
N ALA A 305 -29.18 -10.88 -32.00
CA ALA A 305 -28.71 -10.20 -33.21
C ALA A 305 -29.55 -10.56 -34.44
N ALA A 306 -30.25 -11.71 -34.41
CA ALA A 306 -31.22 -12.07 -35.44
C ALA A 306 -32.61 -11.43 -35.22
N GLY A 307 -32.83 -10.74 -34.09
CA GLY A 307 -34.09 -10.08 -33.75
C GLY A 307 -35.25 -11.03 -33.48
N ARG A 308 -34.96 -12.27 -33.02
CA ARG A 308 -36.00 -13.30 -32.76
C ARG A 308 -36.61 -13.22 -31.37
N SER A 309 -35.90 -12.64 -30.40
CA SER A 309 -36.35 -12.50 -29.01
C SER A 309 -36.72 -11.06 -28.67
N GLU A 310 -37.57 -10.89 -27.67
CA GLU A 310 -37.80 -9.56 -27.07
C GLU A 310 -36.52 -9.03 -26.40
N PRO A 311 -36.27 -7.71 -26.44
CA PRO A 311 -35.13 -7.12 -25.75
C PRO A 311 -35.19 -7.27 -24.23
N VAL A 312 -34.06 -7.62 -23.62
CA VAL A 312 -33.89 -7.78 -22.18
C VAL A 312 -33.23 -6.55 -21.58
N ARG A 313 -33.82 -6.01 -20.50
CA ARG A 313 -33.27 -4.87 -19.75
C ARG A 313 -32.00 -5.27 -19.00
N VAL A 314 -30.95 -4.49 -19.15
CA VAL A 314 -29.63 -4.68 -18.53
C VAL A 314 -29.45 -3.77 -17.32
N THR A 315 -29.67 -2.45 -17.44
CA THR A 315 -29.57 -1.51 -16.30
C THR A 315 -30.94 -1.05 -15.81
N GLN A 316 -31.02 -0.73 -14.52
CA GLN A 316 -32.22 -0.27 -13.82
C GLN A 316 -31.96 1.03 -13.04
N THR A 317 -30.82 1.67 -13.28
CA THR A 317 -30.42 2.91 -12.61
C THR A 317 -31.04 4.10 -13.34
N ALA A 318 -31.97 4.79 -12.67
CA ALA A 318 -32.61 5.98 -13.24
C ALA A 318 -31.58 7.08 -13.59
N GLY A 319 -31.70 7.64 -14.80
CA GLY A 319 -30.84 8.70 -15.30
C GLY A 319 -30.43 8.45 -16.74
N PHE A 320 -29.13 8.43 -17.00
CA PHE A 320 -28.60 8.23 -18.35
C PHE A 320 -27.56 7.13 -18.29
N ASP A 321 -27.88 5.96 -18.82
CA ASP A 321 -26.94 4.91 -19.21
C ASP A 321 -27.03 4.73 -20.73
N SER A 322 -25.94 5.00 -21.45
CA SER A 322 -25.91 4.91 -22.91
C SER A 322 -24.51 4.64 -23.45
N LEU A 323 -24.37 4.52 -24.76
CA LEU A 323 -23.12 4.25 -25.47
C LEU A 323 -22.40 3.01 -24.93
N PRO A 324 -23.10 1.85 -24.86
CA PRO A 324 -22.51 0.61 -24.38
C PRO A 324 -21.51 0.04 -25.40
N VAL A 325 -20.38 -0.45 -24.92
CA VAL A 325 -19.34 -1.08 -25.74
C VAL A 325 -18.76 -2.28 -24.98
N PHE A 326 -18.75 -3.44 -25.61
CA PHE A 326 -18.09 -4.63 -25.08
C PHE A 326 -16.58 -4.59 -25.34
N ALA A 327 -15.79 -5.06 -24.38
CA ALA A 327 -14.39 -5.37 -24.65
C ALA A 327 -14.28 -6.60 -25.57
N PRO A 328 -13.21 -6.74 -26.37
CA PRO A 328 -13.04 -7.87 -27.29
C PRO A 328 -13.03 -9.26 -26.63
N ASP A 329 -12.76 -9.32 -25.33
CA ASP A 329 -12.79 -10.55 -24.54
C ASP A 329 -14.20 -11.04 -24.19
N GLY A 330 -15.25 -10.24 -24.45
CA GLY A 330 -16.64 -10.55 -24.12
C GLY A 330 -16.94 -10.57 -22.61
N LYS A 331 -16.00 -10.16 -21.76
CA LYS A 331 -16.09 -10.26 -20.29
C LYS A 331 -16.15 -8.91 -19.61
N ARG A 332 -16.05 -7.81 -20.35
CA ARG A 332 -16.15 -6.44 -19.83
C ARG A 332 -17.11 -5.62 -20.67
N LEU A 333 -17.85 -4.75 -20.01
CA LEU A 333 -18.73 -3.76 -20.62
C LEU A 333 -18.33 -2.37 -20.12
N SER A 334 -18.18 -1.41 -21.03
CA SER A 334 -18.12 0.01 -20.71
C SER A 334 -19.37 0.73 -21.22
N TRP A 335 -19.81 1.76 -20.51
CA TRP A 335 -20.91 2.62 -20.94
C TRP A 335 -20.78 4.01 -20.33
N THR A 336 -21.46 4.98 -20.92
CA THR A 336 -21.56 6.34 -20.37
C THR A 336 -22.72 6.39 -19.38
N SER A 337 -22.46 6.81 -18.16
CA SER A 337 -23.46 6.91 -17.10
C SER A 337 -23.47 8.26 -16.39
N SER A 338 -24.67 8.76 -16.05
CA SER A 338 -24.86 9.91 -15.14
C SER A 338 -25.04 9.50 -13.67
N ARG A 339 -24.66 8.25 -13.32
CA ARG A 339 -24.66 7.76 -11.92
C ARG A 339 -23.59 8.40 -11.02
N THR A 340 -22.92 9.47 -11.48
CA THR A 340 -21.98 10.27 -10.68
C THR A 340 -22.72 11.09 -9.61
N ALA A 341 -21.97 11.55 -8.61
CA ALA A 341 -22.52 12.40 -7.54
C ALA A 341 -23.08 13.73 -8.09
N ASP A 342 -22.47 14.30 -9.13
CA ASP A 342 -22.86 15.57 -9.75
C ASP A 342 -23.80 15.41 -10.96
N LYS A 343 -24.25 14.18 -11.25
CA LYS A 343 -25.13 13.79 -12.37
C LYS A 343 -24.59 14.12 -13.75
N LYS A 344 -23.29 14.41 -13.88
CA LYS A 344 -22.64 14.59 -15.17
C LYS A 344 -22.25 13.23 -15.78
N PRO A 345 -22.48 13.03 -17.09
CA PRO A 345 -22.16 11.75 -17.73
C PRO A 345 -20.65 11.51 -17.77
N GLN A 346 -20.24 10.34 -17.31
CA GLN A 346 -18.86 9.85 -17.36
C GLN A 346 -18.85 8.39 -17.80
N ILE A 347 -17.69 7.87 -18.20
CA ILE A 347 -17.56 6.47 -18.61
C ILE A 347 -17.40 5.59 -17.37
N PHE A 348 -18.18 4.50 -17.34
CA PHE A 348 -18.15 3.44 -16.35
C PHE A 348 -17.73 2.14 -17.02
N MET A 349 -17.25 1.20 -16.20
CA MET A 349 -16.89 -0.15 -16.63
C MET A 349 -17.35 -1.17 -15.59
N ALA A 350 -17.73 -2.36 -16.06
CA ALA A 350 -18.09 -3.50 -15.24
C ALA A 350 -17.56 -4.80 -15.84
N THR A 351 -17.47 -5.82 -14.99
CA THR A 351 -17.39 -7.21 -15.42
C THR A 351 -18.75 -7.64 -15.98
N TRP A 352 -18.75 -8.23 -17.17
CA TRP A 352 -19.93 -8.72 -17.87
C TRP A 352 -20.09 -10.22 -17.69
N ASN A 353 -21.32 -10.67 -17.45
CA ASN A 353 -21.68 -12.08 -17.33
C ASN A 353 -22.37 -12.58 -18.62
N ASP A 354 -21.56 -13.01 -19.60
CA ASP A 354 -22.04 -13.53 -20.89
C ASP A 354 -22.94 -14.78 -20.73
N GLU A 355 -22.63 -15.65 -19.77
CA GLU A 355 -23.44 -16.85 -19.50
C GLU A 355 -24.87 -16.47 -19.09
N ALA A 356 -25.02 -15.54 -18.14
CA ALA A 356 -26.33 -15.05 -17.74
C ALA A 356 -27.04 -14.28 -18.87
N ALA A 357 -26.29 -13.61 -19.76
CA ALA A 357 -26.86 -12.90 -20.89
C ALA A 357 -27.49 -13.85 -21.91
N ARG A 358 -26.77 -14.93 -22.24
CA ARG A 358 -27.24 -16.00 -23.13
C ARG A 358 -28.47 -16.72 -22.58
N GLU A 359 -28.47 -17.02 -21.28
CA GLU A 359 -29.62 -17.61 -20.61
C GLU A 359 -30.87 -16.72 -20.76
N LEU A 360 -30.73 -15.42 -20.47
CA LEU A 360 -31.83 -14.45 -20.55
C LEU A 360 -32.35 -14.21 -21.97
N LEU A 361 -31.48 -14.36 -22.98
CA LEU A 361 -31.84 -14.22 -24.39
C LEU A 361 -32.30 -15.55 -25.03
N GLY A 362 -32.19 -16.68 -24.32
CA GLY A 362 -32.52 -18.01 -24.84
C GLY A 362 -31.53 -18.53 -25.90
N LEU A 363 -30.23 -18.23 -25.73
CA LEU A 363 -29.16 -18.53 -26.69
C LEU A 363 -28.27 -19.74 -26.31
N ASP A 364 -28.71 -20.62 -25.39
CA ASP A 364 -27.85 -21.64 -24.79
C ASP A 364 -27.46 -22.81 -25.73
N ASP A 365 -26.15 -22.95 -25.97
CA ASP A 365 -25.43 -24.21 -26.25
C ASP A 365 -24.32 -24.38 -25.20
N LYS A 366 -24.30 -25.50 -24.47
CA LYS A 366 -23.43 -25.75 -23.30
C LYS A 366 -22.12 -26.48 -23.63
N ALA A 367 -20.97 -26.01 -23.11
CA ALA A 367 -19.87 -26.86 -22.59
C ALA A 367 -18.73 -26.12 -21.83
N ALA A 368 -18.54 -26.51 -20.54
CA ALA A 368 -17.27 -26.79 -19.80
C ALA A 368 -16.21 -25.68 -19.52
N THR A 369 -15.24 -25.75 -18.57
CA THR A 369 -14.98 -26.34 -17.23
C THR A 369 -13.78 -25.57 -16.61
N LYS A 370 -13.61 -25.56 -15.28
CA LYS A 370 -12.46 -24.96 -14.55
C LYS A 370 -11.26 -25.91 -14.39
N PRO A 371 -10.00 -25.42 -14.28
CA PRO A 371 -8.87 -26.22 -13.82
C PRO A 371 -8.45 -25.94 -12.35
N ALA A 372 -7.80 -26.96 -11.77
CA ALA A 372 -7.38 -27.09 -10.38
C ALA A 372 -5.88 -26.76 -10.16
N GLY A 373 -5.52 -26.43 -8.91
CA GLY A 373 -4.21 -25.94 -8.48
C GLY A 373 -3.10 -26.98 -8.26
N GLY A 374 -1.87 -26.49 -8.18
CA GLY A 374 -0.63 -27.26 -8.00
C GLY A 374 0.15 -26.91 -6.71
N LYS A 375 1.03 -27.85 -6.29
CA LYS A 375 1.88 -27.84 -5.09
C LYS A 375 3.19 -27.06 -5.28
N ALA A 376 3.77 -26.53 -4.19
CA ALA A 376 4.97 -25.69 -4.20
C ALA A 376 6.30 -26.45 -3.99
N GLY A 377 7.30 -26.11 -4.80
CA GLY A 377 8.75 -26.34 -4.65
C GLY A 377 9.52 -25.04 -4.94
N MET A 378 10.86 -25.07 -5.10
CA MET A 378 11.70 -23.91 -5.53
C MET A 378 11.07 -23.14 -6.70
N PRO A 379 11.29 -21.81 -6.85
CA PRO A 379 10.47 -20.99 -7.74
C PRO A 379 10.69 -21.41 -9.19
N ASP A 380 9.69 -22.11 -9.75
CA ASP A 380 9.59 -22.31 -11.19
C ASP A 380 9.07 -21.00 -11.78
N MET A 381 9.99 -20.14 -12.21
CA MET A 381 9.64 -18.90 -12.90
C MET A 381 8.95 -19.15 -14.26
N GLY A 382 8.98 -20.38 -14.78
CA GLY A 382 8.15 -20.80 -15.91
C GLY A 382 6.68 -21.02 -15.53
N ALA A 383 6.38 -21.15 -14.24
CA ALA A 383 5.03 -21.26 -13.69
C ALA A 383 4.46 -19.92 -13.17
N THR A 384 5.24 -18.83 -13.22
CA THR A 384 4.75 -17.47 -12.91
C THR A 384 4.51 -16.65 -14.18
N SER A 385 3.62 -15.66 -14.08
CA SER A 385 3.30 -14.80 -15.22
C SER A 385 3.89 -13.40 -15.04
N ALA A 386 4.11 -12.68 -16.13
CA ALA A 386 4.50 -11.26 -16.04
C ALA A 386 3.37 -10.35 -15.51
N GLY A 387 2.13 -10.85 -15.46
CA GLY A 387 1.03 -10.15 -14.80
C GLY A 387 1.08 -10.39 -13.30
N ILE A 388 0.69 -9.39 -12.51
CA ILE A 388 0.59 -9.55 -11.06
C ILE A 388 -0.64 -10.40 -10.77
N THR A 389 -0.45 -11.65 -10.32
CA THR A 389 -1.55 -12.59 -10.11
C THR A 389 -1.65 -13.08 -8.66
N PRO A 390 -2.87 -13.34 -8.17
CA PRO A 390 -3.09 -13.97 -6.86
C PRO A 390 -2.36 -15.31 -6.70
N ASP A 391 -2.20 -16.09 -7.78
CA ASP A 391 -1.56 -17.40 -7.74
C ASP A 391 -0.03 -17.29 -7.63
N ASP A 392 0.58 -16.32 -8.31
CA ASP A 392 2.02 -16.04 -8.20
C ASP A 392 2.38 -15.55 -6.79
N LEU A 393 1.59 -14.60 -6.27
CA LEU A 393 1.69 -14.16 -4.87
C LEU A 393 1.58 -15.32 -3.88
N ARG A 394 0.64 -16.25 -4.11
CA ARG A 394 0.48 -17.44 -3.28
C ARG A 394 1.69 -18.37 -3.33
N ARG A 395 2.33 -18.51 -4.48
CA ARG A 395 3.56 -19.30 -4.63
C ARG A 395 4.71 -18.70 -3.82
N HIS A 396 4.97 -17.40 -3.99
CA HIS A 396 6.03 -16.72 -3.24
C HIS A 396 5.79 -16.76 -1.74
N LEU A 397 4.58 -16.38 -1.31
CA LEU A 397 4.22 -16.31 0.09
C LEU A 397 4.24 -17.70 0.75
N GLY A 398 3.78 -18.73 0.04
CA GLY A 398 3.79 -20.11 0.54
C GLY A 398 5.20 -20.64 0.84
N TYR A 399 6.22 -20.26 0.05
CA TYR A 399 7.60 -20.59 0.37
C TYR A 399 8.13 -19.75 1.55
N LEU A 400 7.93 -18.42 1.47
CA LEU A 400 8.44 -17.48 2.47
C LEU A 400 7.86 -17.76 3.86
N ALA A 401 6.58 -18.08 3.97
CA ALA A 401 5.91 -18.42 5.23
C ALA A 401 5.92 -19.93 5.57
N SER A 402 6.85 -20.71 5.01
CA SER A 402 6.93 -22.16 5.27
C SER A 402 7.68 -22.50 6.56
N GLU A 403 7.34 -23.66 7.16
CA GLU A 403 8.07 -24.22 8.32
C GLU A 403 9.57 -24.37 8.07
N ARG A 404 9.97 -24.62 6.81
CA ARG A 404 11.38 -24.76 6.41
C ARG A 404 12.21 -23.54 6.76
N LEU A 405 11.61 -22.35 6.74
CA LEU A 405 12.30 -21.10 7.03
C LEU A 405 12.25 -20.73 8.51
N ALA A 406 11.60 -21.54 9.36
CA ALA A 406 11.62 -21.43 10.82
C ALA A 406 11.35 -20.01 11.38
N GLY A 407 10.52 -19.23 10.68
CA GLY A 407 10.18 -17.85 11.04
C GLY A 407 11.26 -16.81 10.78
N ARG A 408 12.28 -17.12 9.96
CA ARG A 408 13.21 -16.17 9.32
C ARG A 408 13.82 -15.11 10.25
N LEU A 409 14.15 -15.48 11.48
CA LEU A 409 14.80 -14.55 12.39
C LEU A 409 16.15 -14.06 11.82
N THR A 410 16.41 -12.77 11.95
CA THR A 410 17.66 -12.14 11.49
C THR A 410 18.90 -12.92 11.93
N GLY A 411 19.80 -13.17 10.99
CA GLY A 411 21.04 -13.91 11.20
C GLY A 411 20.88 -15.42 11.37
N THR A 412 19.68 -15.99 11.15
CA THR A 412 19.45 -17.44 11.19
C THR A 412 19.57 -18.09 9.81
N GLU A 413 19.65 -19.42 9.79
CA GLU A 413 19.61 -20.20 8.55
C GLU A 413 18.31 -19.96 7.75
N GLY A 414 17.19 -19.76 8.44
CA GLY A 414 15.89 -19.47 7.81
C GLY A 414 15.90 -18.18 7.01
N GLU A 415 16.45 -17.10 7.58
CA GLU A 415 16.65 -15.83 6.88
C GLU A 415 17.63 -16.00 5.70
N ARG A 416 18.74 -16.73 5.89
CA ARG A 416 19.73 -16.98 4.82
C ARG A 416 19.09 -17.67 3.61
N LEU A 417 18.22 -18.66 3.84
CA LEU A 417 17.47 -19.35 2.80
C LEU A 417 16.46 -18.42 2.12
N ALA A 418 15.74 -17.59 2.89
CA ALA A 418 14.81 -16.61 2.35
C ALA A 418 15.53 -15.57 1.47
N ALA A 419 16.69 -15.08 1.91
CA ALA A 419 17.52 -14.12 1.17
C ALA A 419 18.02 -14.72 -0.15
N ALA A 420 18.47 -15.99 -0.12
CA ALA A 420 18.88 -16.72 -1.32
C ALA A 420 17.72 -16.92 -2.30
N TYR A 421 16.51 -17.19 -1.80
CA TYR A 421 15.31 -17.30 -2.61
C TYR A 421 15.02 -15.98 -3.35
N VAL A 422 14.97 -14.86 -2.63
CA VAL A 422 14.75 -13.52 -3.22
C VAL A 422 15.81 -13.20 -4.28
N ALA A 423 17.09 -13.42 -3.96
CA ALA A 423 18.18 -13.20 -4.92
C ALA A 423 18.05 -14.06 -6.18
N SER A 424 17.63 -15.32 -6.04
CA SER A 424 17.42 -16.23 -7.17
C SER A 424 16.28 -15.77 -8.09
N VAL A 425 15.20 -15.24 -7.51
CA VAL A 425 14.09 -14.66 -8.28
C VAL A 425 14.57 -13.41 -9.01
N PHE A 426 15.25 -12.47 -8.34
CA PHE A 426 15.81 -11.29 -9.00
C PHE A 426 16.78 -11.62 -10.14
N GLN A 427 17.63 -12.63 -9.95
CA GLN A 427 18.52 -13.13 -10.99
C GLN A 427 17.74 -13.68 -12.19
N ALA A 428 16.72 -14.51 -11.95
CA ALA A 428 15.88 -15.09 -13.01
C ALA A 428 15.10 -14.02 -13.80
N LEU A 429 14.77 -12.90 -13.17
CA LEU A 429 14.15 -11.75 -13.81
C LEU A 429 15.12 -10.89 -14.64
N GLY A 430 16.43 -11.18 -14.58
CA GLY A 430 17.47 -10.43 -15.29
C GLY A 430 17.82 -9.08 -14.65
N LEU A 431 17.50 -8.89 -13.36
CA LEU A 431 17.91 -7.70 -12.63
C LEU A 431 19.43 -7.69 -12.38
N GLN A 432 19.96 -6.53 -12.01
CA GLN A 432 21.36 -6.37 -11.66
C GLN A 432 21.56 -6.38 -10.13
N PRO A 433 22.59 -7.05 -9.60
CA PRO A 433 22.90 -7.02 -8.18
C PRO A 433 23.30 -5.61 -7.71
N ALA A 434 22.85 -5.20 -6.52
CA ALA A 434 23.11 -3.86 -5.97
C ALA A 434 23.63 -3.86 -4.52
N GLY A 435 24.07 -5.01 -4.02
CA GLY A 435 24.71 -5.21 -2.73
C GLY A 435 26.22 -4.95 -2.72
N ASP A 436 26.89 -5.39 -1.66
CA ASP A 436 28.32 -5.14 -1.47
C ASP A 436 29.14 -5.80 -2.59
N MET A 437 30.13 -5.06 -3.12
CA MET A 437 31.04 -5.52 -4.19
C MET A 437 30.33 -6.08 -5.43
N GLY A 438 29.14 -5.56 -5.77
CA GLY A 438 28.36 -6.02 -6.92
C GLY A 438 27.68 -7.39 -6.70
N SER A 439 27.53 -7.82 -5.45
CA SER A 439 26.74 -9.01 -5.09
C SER A 439 25.27 -8.66 -4.85
N TRP A 440 24.40 -9.66 -4.67
CA TRP A 440 23.00 -9.45 -4.29
C TRP A 440 22.83 -9.00 -2.83
N PHE A 441 23.86 -9.17 -1.99
CA PHE A 441 23.74 -9.08 -0.56
C PHE A 441 24.48 -7.86 -0.02
N GLN A 442 23.83 -7.08 0.83
CA GLN A 442 24.50 -6.09 1.68
C GLN A 442 24.46 -6.62 3.11
N SER A 443 25.63 -6.98 3.64
CA SER A 443 25.74 -7.65 4.94
C SER A 443 26.10 -6.67 6.05
N PHE A 444 25.63 -6.95 7.25
CA PHE A 444 26.00 -6.19 8.44
C PHE A 444 26.04 -7.09 9.68
N GLU A 445 26.98 -6.83 10.57
CA GLU A 445 27.05 -7.50 11.86
C GLU A 445 26.16 -6.79 12.87
N PHE A 446 25.45 -7.58 13.66
CA PHE A 446 24.67 -7.09 14.79
C PHE A 446 24.84 -8.08 15.95
N THR A 447 24.59 -7.61 17.17
CA THR A 447 24.56 -8.51 18.31
C THR A 447 23.18 -9.18 18.38
N ALA A 448 23.10 -10.50 18.32
CA ALA A 448 21.85 -11.25 18.39
C ALA A 448 21.49 -11.72 19.81
N GLY A 449 22.43 -11.58 20.77
CA GLY A 449 22.23 -12.00 22.15
C GLY A 449 23.48 -11.83 23.01
N VAL A 450 23.36 -12.16 24.29
CA VAL A 450 24.48 -12.21 25.23
C VAL A 450 24.48 -13.58 25.90
N ALA A 451 25.62 -14.26 25.86
CA ALA A 451 25.82 -15.58 26.47
C ALA A 451 26.83 -15.51 27.61
N LEU A 452 26.75 -16.47 28.54
CA LEU A 452 27.75 -16.67 29.57
C LEU A 452 28.98 -17.33 28.95
N GLU A 453 30.17 -16.80 29.25
CA GLU A 453 31.42 -17.51 28.98
C GLU A 453 31.74 -18.51 30.10
N GLU A 454 32.67 -19.43 29.82
CA GLU A 454 33.25 -20.27 30.86
C GLU A 454 33.96 -19.43 31.93
N GLY A 455 33.89 -19.89 33.18
CA GLY A 455 34.56 -19.25 34.32
C GLY A 455 33.74 -18.16 35.00
N ASN A 456 32.45 -17.99 34.69
CA ASN A 456 31.53 -17.23 35.55
C ASN A 456 31.47 -17.86 36.95
N ARG A 457 31.61 -17.05 38.00
CA ARG A 457 31.59 -17.51 39.40
C ARG A 457 30.93 -16.47 40.30
N LEU A 458 30.15 -16.95 41.28
CA LEU A 458 29.62 -16.13 42.36
C LEU A 458 29.96 -16.84 43.67
N ASP A 459 30.75 -16.20 44.51
CA ASP A 459 31.22 -16.77 45.78
C ASP A 459 30.55 -16.08 46.94
N LEU A 460 29.86 -16.89 47.75
CA LEU A 460 29.33 -16.48 49.04
C LEU A 460 30.34 -16.87 50.13
N GLU A 461 30.77 -15.89 50.90
CA GLU A 461 31.54 -16.09 52.13
C GLU A 461 30.60 -15.90 53.32
N ALA A 462 30.39 -16.97 54.09
CA ALA A 462 29.57 -16.98 55.31
C ALA A 462 30.22 -17.91 56.34
N ASP A 463 30.18 -17.56 57.63
CA ASP A 463 30.75 -18.36 58.73
C ASP A 463 32.23 -18.77 58.53
N GLY A 464 33.02 -17.90 57.89
CA GLY A 464 34.43 -18.16 57.58
C GLY A 464 34.67 -19.19 56.46
N LYS A 465 33.62 -19.65 55.77
CA LYS A 465 33.70 -20.58 54.63
C LYS A 465 33.31 -19.87 53.34
N ARG A 466 34.08 -20.11 52.27
CA ARG A 466 33.78 -19.64 50.92
C ARG A 466 33.13 -20.75 50.11
N GLN A 467 31.97 -20.48 49.52
CA GLN A 467 31.23 -21.39 48.66
C GLN A 467 30.88 -20.74 47.32
N SER A 468 31.26 -21.38 46.21
CA SER A 468 30.81 -20.98 44.89
C SER A 468 29.40 -21.49 44.59
N LEU A 469 28.56 -20.62 44.03
CA LEU A 469 27.17 -20.90 43.67
C LEU A 469 27.06 -21.34 42.21
N ALA A 470 26.19 -22.31 41.93
CA ALA A 470 25.98 -22.85 40.59
C ALA A 470 25.30 -21.82 39.69
N VAL A 471 25.99 -21.39 38.62
CA VAL A 471 25.41 -20.53 37.59
C VAL A 471 24.25 -21.24 36.87
N ASP A 472 23.26 -20.48 36.42
CA ASP A 472 22.00 -20.95 35.79
C ASP A 472 21.06 -21.78 36.69
N ARG A 473 21.46 -22.10 37.92
CA ARG A 473 20.61 -22.80 38.90
C ARG A 473 20.39 -21.99 40.17
N ALA A 474 21.43 -21.36 40.69
CA ALA A 474 21.40 -20.57 41.92
C ALA A 474 21.48 -19.07 41.63
N TRP A 475 22.17 -18.68 40.55
CA TRP A 475 22.33 -17.29 40.16
C TRP A 475 22.63 -17.14 38.66
N ARG A 476 22.48 -15.91 38.15
CA ARG A 476 22.84 -15.53 36.78
C ARG A 476 23.11 -14.02 36.68
N PRO A 477 24.16 -13.57 35.97
CA PRO A 477 24.35 -12.14 35.70
C PRO A 477 23.29 -11.60 34.74
N LEU A 478 22.98 -10.30 34.82
CA LEU A 478 22.13 -9.65 33.83
C LEU A 478 22.93 -9.27 32.58
N ILE A 479 22.25 -9.16 31.43
CA ILE A 479 22.89 -8.91 30.12
C ILE A 479 23.72 -7.62 30.07
N PHE A 480 23.35 -6.62 30.87
CA PHE A 480 24.01 -5.32 30.93
C PHE A 480 25.01 -5.21 32.08
N SER A 481 25.22 -6.28 32.85
CA SER A 481 26.17 -6.30 33.97
C SER A 481 27.60 -5.98 33.51
N ARG A 482 28.37 -5.28 34.35
CA ARG A 482 29.83 -5.17 34.18
C ARG A 482 30.46 -6.57 34.13
N SER A 483 31.29 -6.81 33.13
CA SER A 483 32.18 -7.98 33.08
C SER A 483 33.49 -7.69 33.82
N GLY A 484 34.06 -8.69 34.48
CA GLY A 484 35.30 -8.61 35.26
C GLY A 484 35.19 -9.25 36.65
N GLU A 485 36.25 -9.10 37.44
CA GLU A 485 36.27 -9.52 38.84
C GLU A 485 35.58 -8.44 39.72
N VAL A 486 34.92 -8.91 40.77
CA VAL A 486 34.30 -8.12 41.82
C VAL A 486 34.77 -8.69 43.15
N GLU A 487 35.57 -7.90 43.86
CA GLU A 487 36.13 -8.30 45.14
C GLU A 487 35.03 -8.57 46.19
N PRO A 488 35.19 -9.61 47.04
CA PRO A 488 34.24 -9.92 48.09
C PRO A 488 33.94 -8.71 48.99
N SER A 489 32.67 -8.29 49.08
CA SER A 489 32.24 -7.19 49.95
C SER A 489 30.93 -7.48 50.67
N GLY A 490 30.64 -6.72 51.72
CA GLY A 490 29.42 -6.86 52.52
C GLY A 490 28.15 -6.60 51.72
N ILE A 491 27.01 -7.04 52.25
CA ILE A 491 25.71 -6.98 51.58
C ILE A 491 24.74 -6.15 52.41
N VAL A 492 23.95 -5.30 51.75
CA VAL A 492 22.89 -4.51 52.37
C VAL A 492 21.56 -4.80 51.69
N PHE A 493 20.49 -4.92 52.46
CA PHE A 493 19.13 -5.07 51.93
C PHE A 493 18.48 -3.69 51.77
N ALA A 494 18.01 -3.38 50.57
CA ALA A 494 17.39 -2.10 50.23
C ALA A 494 15.97 -2.28 49.65
N GLY A 495 15.17 -3.20 50.21
CA GLY A 495 13.76 -3.39 49.84
C GLY A 495 13.56 -3.64 48.34
N TYR A 496 12.68 -2.86 47.71
CA TYR A 496 12.46 -2.91 46.26
C TYR A 496 13.53 -2.17 45.43
N GLY A 497 14.48 -1.47 46.07
CA GLY A 497 15.53 -0.72 45.38
C GLY A 497 15.02 0.50 44.60
N ILE A 498 13.84 1.02 44.96
CA ILE A 498 13.14 2.09 44.26
C ILE A 498 13.38 3.42 44.97
N VAL A 499 13.61 4.48 44.18
CA VAL A 499 13.56 5.87 44.62
C VAL A 499 12.65 6.64 43.68
N ALA A 500 11.49 7.02 44.19
CA ALA A 500 10.42 7.70 43.46
C ALA A 500 9.93 8.93 44.25
N PRO A 501 9.72 10.09 43.59
CA PRO A 501 9.15 11.27 44.23
C PRO A 501 7.68 11.05 44.62
N ALA A 502 7.16 11.90 45.51
CA ALA A 502 5.73 11.93 45.83
C ALA A 502 4.90 12.26 44.57
N PHE A 503 3.71 11.68 44.47
CA PHE A 503 2.81 11.86 43.33
C PHE A 503 1.34 11.81 43.77
N GLY A 504 0.60 12.89 43.52
CA GLY A 504 -0.76 13.04 44.06
C GLY A 504 -0.74 12.95 45.58
N ASP A 505 -1.56 12.05 46.13
CA ASP A 505 -1.63 11.77 47.57
C ASP A 505 -0.67 10.66 48.03
N ALA A 506 0.08 10.03 47.11
CA ALA A 506 1.06 9.00 47.45
C ALA A 506 2.39 9.64 47.92
N PRO A 507 2.93 9.23 49.09
CA PRO A 507 4.20 9.76 49.59
C PRO A 507 5.38 9.35 48.71
N ALA A 508 6.50 10.05 48.88
CA ALA A 508 7.76 9.65 48.25
C ALA A 508 8.18 8.25 48.73
N TYR A 509 8.74 7.44 47.84
CA TYR A 509 9.19 6.09 48.14
C TYR A 509 10.71 6.03 47.96
N ASP A 510 11.47 5.80 49.03
CA ASP A 510 12.93 5.71 48.97
C ASP A 510 13.44 4.52 49.79
N SER A 511 13.87 3.48 49.09
CA SER A 511 14.39 2.25 49.71
C SER A 511 15.82 2.37 50.26
N TYR A 512 16.51 3.49 50.04
CA TYR A 512 17.89 3.75 50.47
C TYR A 512 17.97 4.69 51.67
N THR A 513 16.83 5.16 52.18
CA THR A 513 16.78 6.07 53.33
C THR A 513 17.53 5.49 54.53
N GLY A 514 18.60 6.19 54.96
CA GLY A 514 19.43 5.79 56.10
C GLY A 514 20.39 4.62 55.86
N LEU A 515 20.59 4.20 54.60
CA LEU A 515 21.42 3.04 54.25
C LEU A 515 22.73 3.44 53.56
N ASP A 516 23.88 3.02 54.11
CA ASP A 516 25.17 3.14 53.44
C ASP A 516 25.43 1.93 52.53
N VAL A 517 25.49 2.19 51.22
CA VAL A 517 25.68 1.18 50.18
C VAL A 517 27.08 1.22 49.55
N THR A 518 27.93 2.16 49.98
CA THR A 518 29.25 2.41 49.37
C THR A 518 30.11 1.16 49.44
N ASP A 519 30.65 0.71 48.30
CA ASP A 519 31.50 -0.48 48.16
C ASP A 519 30.85 -1.82 48.57
N LYS A 520 29.54 -1.85 48.82
CA LYS A 520 28.77 -3.04 49.21
C LYS A 520 27.93 -3.57 48.04
N TRP A 521 27.47 -4.82 48.16
CA TRP A 521 26.41 -5.35 47.30
C TRP A 521 25.04 -4.94 47.84
N VAL A 522 24.14 -4.52 46.96
CA VAL A 522 22.76 -4.15 47.34
C VAL A 522 21.81 -5.28 46.95
N LEU A 523 21.15 -5.90 47.92
CA LEU A 523 20.09 -6.89 47.71
C LEU A 523 18.73 -6.18 47.61
N THR A 524 18.02 -6.44 46.51
CA THR A 524 16.71 -5.84 46.24
C THR A 524 15.75 -6.84 45.61
N PHE A 525 14.45 -6.64 45.85
CA PHE A 525 13.42 -7.34 45.09
C PHE A 525 13.36 -6.83 43.64
N ARG A 526 13.11 -7.75 42.72
CA ARG A 526 13.08 -7.52 41.27
C ARG A 526 11.97 -6.56 40.86
N PHE A 527 10.79 -6.67 41.47
CA PHE A 527 9.56 -5.99 41.05
C PHE A 527 9.32 -4.69 41.83
N MET A 528 8.07 -4.39 42.13
CA MET A 528 7.59 -3.29 42.96
C MET A 528 6.54 -3.85 43.92
N PRO A 529 6.13 -3.11 44.97
CA PRO A 529 5.09 -3.56 45.87
C PRO A 529 3.84 -4.06 45.13
N GLU A 530 3.34 -5.23 45.52
CA GLU A 530 2.26 -5.91 44.80
C GLU A 530 0.86 -5.46 45.25
N ASP A 531 0.68 -5.10 46.52
CA ASP A 531 -0.61 -4.78 47.14
C ASP A 531 -0.87 -3.28 47.25
N ILE A 532 -0.66 -2.56 46.14
CA ILE A 532 -0.83 -1.10 46.04
C ILE A 532 -1.92 -0.69 45.04
N ALA A 533 -2.45 0.52 45.20
CA ALA A 533 -3.46 1.10 44.32
C ALA A 533 -2.96 1.21 42.86
N PRO A 534 -3.84 1.06 41.84
CA PRO A 534 -3.45 1.11 40.43
C PRO A 534 -2.65 2.35 40.02
N GLU A 535 -3.00 3.52 40.56
CA GLU A 535 -2.34 4.80 40.27
C GLU A 535 -0.92 4.84 40.85
N GLN A 536 -0.75 4.30 42.06
CA GLN A 536 0.56 4.16 42.71
C GLN A 536 1.42 3.12 41.97
N ARG A 537 0.81 2.01 41.51
CA ARG A 537 1.49 0.99 40.70
C ARG A 537 1.97 1.58 39.37
N GLN A 538 1.13 2.37 38.70
CA GLN A 538 1.50 3.06 37.46
C GLN A 538 2.68 4.01 37.70
N HIS A 539 2.65 4.81 38.77
CA HIS A 539 3.74 5.71 39.14
C HIS A 539 5.04 4.97 39.45
N LEU A 540 5.00 3.93 40.29
CA LEU A 540 6.20 3.18 40.68
C LEU A 540 6.80 2.34 39.54
N SER A 541 6.00 1.95 38.55
CA SER A 541 6.45 1.12 37.42
C SER A 541 7.63 1.73 36.66
N GLU A 542 7.71 3.06 36.59
CA GLU A 542 8.77 3.80 35.90
C GLU A 542 10.12 3.74 36.66
N PHE A 543 10.03 3.64 37.98
CA PHE A 543 11.17 3.58 38.90
C PHE A 543 11.51 2.14 39.31
N ALA A 544 10.74 1.15 38.85
CA ALA A 544 10.93 -0.27 39.18
C ALA A 544 11.75 -1.03 38.13
N THR A 545 12.17 -0.39 37.03
CA THR A 545 12.95 -1.07 35.98
C THR A 545 14.32 -1.52 36.49
N LEU A 546 14.79 -2.69 36.04
CA LEU A 546 16.07 -3.27 36.52
C LEU A 546 17.26 -2.38 36.19
N ARG A 547 17.23 -1.67 35.05
CA ARG A 547 18.26 -0.70 34.67
C ARG A 547 18.25 0.53 35.58
N TYR A 548 17.08 1.05 35.93
CA TYR A 548 16.99 2.18 36.87
C TYR A 548 17.52 1.81 38.26
N LYS A 549 17.18 0.63 38.77
CA LYS A 549 17.72 0.12 40.05
C LYS A 549 19.24 -0.02 40.02
N ALA A 550 19.79 -0.56 38.92
CA ALA A 550 21.23 -0.67 38.73
C ALA A 550 21.91 0.70 38.66
N MET A 551 21.32 1.66 37.94
CA MET A 551 21.79 3.05 37.88
C MET A 551 21.80 3.70 39.27
N LEU A 552 20.73 3.55 40.06
CA LEU A 552 20.65 4.12 41.41
C LEU A 552 21.68 3.53 42.38
N ALA A 553 21.89 2.21 42.34
CA ALA A 553 22.88 1.54 43.16
C ALA A 553 24.30 2.01 42.77
N ARG A 554 24.59 2.09 41.47
CA ARG A 554 25.85 2.63 40.93
C ARG A 554 26.12 4.05 41.40
N ASP A 555 25.15 4.93 41.23
CA ASP A 555 25.32 6.36 41.51
C ASP A 555 25.53 6.62 43.01
N ARG A 556 25.10 5.69 43.88
CA ARG A 556 25.37 5.69 45.32
C ARG A 556 26.65 4.96 45.73
N GLY A 557 27.46 4.52 44.78
CA GLY A 557 28.75 3.89 45.04
C GLY A 557 28.69 2.40 45.36
N ALA A 558 27.58 1.71 45.08
CA ALA A 558 27.50 0.27 45.27
C ALA A 558 28.48 -0.49 44.37
N ARG A 559 29.03 -1.58 44.89
CA ARG A 559 29.93 -2.48 44.16
C ARG A 559 29.18 -3.39 43.20
N GLY A 560 27.96 -3.77 43.57
CA GLY A 560 27.05 -4.51 42.71
C GLY A 560 25.62 -4.56 43.22
N LEU A 561 24.71 -5.04 42.38
CA LEU A 561 23.29 -5.18 42.66
C LEU A 561 22.89 -6.66 42.56
N ILE A 562 22.15 -7.14 43.55
CA ILE A 562 21.56 -8.48 43.63
C ILE A 562 20.04 -8.33 43.51
N LEU A 563 19.46 -9.03 42.55
CA LEU A 563 18.03 -9.05 42.27
C LEU A 563 17.44 -10.40 42.67
N VAL A 564 16.41 -10.40 43.51
CA VAL A 564 15.64 -11.59 43.87
C VAL A 564 14.18 -11.40 43.50
N SER A 565 13.52 -12.43 43.00
CA SER A 565 12.12 -12.31 42.57
C SER A 565 11.18 -12.14 43.75
N GLY A 566 11.40 -12.90 44.82
CA GLY A 566 10.56 -12.86 46.01
C GLY A 566 9.45 -13.92 45.96
N PRO A 567 9.14 -14.58 47.09
CA PRO A 567 8.12 -15.64 47.15
C PRO A 567 6.71 -15.23 46.68
N ASN A 568 6.31 -13.95 46.84
CA ASN A 568 4.95 -13.49 46.49
C ASN A 568 4.74 -13.33 44.98
N ALA A 569 5.81 -13.14 44.20
CA ALA A 569 5.72 -12.72 42.80
C ALA A 569 5.27 -13.81 41.80
N GLN A 570 5.03 -15.05 42.26
CA GLN A 570 4.57 -16.22 41.48
C GLN A 570 5.24 -16.38 40.10
N VAL A 571 6.54 -16.12 40.01
CA VAL A 571 7.26 -16.18 38.74
C VAL A 571 7.49 -17.62 38.27
N ARG A 572 7.36 -17.87 36.96
CA ARG A 572 7.68 -19.17 36.35
C ARG A 572 9.19 -19.50 36.36
N ASP A 573 10.03 -18.47 36.45
CA ASP A 573 11.49 -18.56 36.43
C ASP A 573 12.05 -17.47 37.37
N GLN A 574 12.71 -17.88 38.46
CA GLN A 574 13.22 -16.96 39.47
C GLN A 574 14.43 -16.15 38.98
N LEU A 575 15.22 -16.72 38.07
CA LEU A 575 16.39 -16.06 37.51
C LEU A 575 16.01 -15.19 36.32
N VAL A 576 16.63 -14.02 36.20
CA VAL A 576 16.42 -13.14 35.05
C VAL A 576 17.10 -13.77 33.83
N ARG A 577 16.34 -14.03 32.77
CA ARG A 577 16.88 -14.63 31.53
C ARG A 577 17.79 -13.66 30.79
N LEU A 578 18.86 -14.18 30.18
CA LEU A 578 19.66 -13.44 29.21
C LEU A 578 18.82 -13.29 27.93
N LYS A 579 18.19 -12.14 27.74
CA LYS A 579 17.40 -11.80 26.56
C LYS A 579 18.05 -10.65 25.81
N PHE A 580 17.91 -10.61 24.50
CA PHE A 580 18.31 -9.46 23.72
C PHE A 580 17.42 -8.25 24.09
N GLU A 581 18.04 -7.10 24.39
CA GLU A 581 17.35 -5.81 24.55
C GLU A 581 17.72 -4.91 23.37
N SER A 582 16.81 -4.04 22.95
CA SER A 582 16.97 -3.15 21.78
C SER A 582 18.20 -2.23 21.84
N THR A 583 18.80 -2.04 23.03
CA THR A 583 20.15 -1.47 23.17
C THR A 583 20.96 -2.25 24.21
N LEU A 584 22.19 -2.62 23.85
CA LEU A 584 23.07 -3.47 24.68
C LEU A 584 24.09 -2.69 25.49
N ALA A 585 23.88 -1.39 25.69
CA ALA A 585 24.77 -0.56 26.48
C ALA A 585 24.86 -1.11 27.92
N GLY A 586 26.07 -1.49 28.34
CA GLY A 586 26.35 -2.04 29.66
C GLY A 586 26.29 -0.98 30.76
N THR A 587 26.25 -1.43 32.02
CA THR A 587 26.45 -0.60 33.21
C THR A 587 27.83 -0.86 33.81
N SER A 588 28.38 0.12 34.52
CA SER A 588 29.69 0.02 35.19
C SER A 588 29.66 -0.73 36.54
N ILE A 589 28.51 -1.29 36.94
CA ILE A 589 28.39 -2.14 38.13
C ILE A 589 28.08 -3.60 37.79
N ALA A 590 28.42 -4.49 38.70
CA ALA A 590 28.01 -5.89 38.60
C ALA A 590 26.54 -6.03 38.97
N VAL A 591 25.75 -6.76 38.17
CA VAL A 591 24.34 -6.99 38.43
C VAL A 591 24.02 -8.46 38.24
N VAL A 592 23.54 -9.11 39.31
CA VAL A 592 23.21 -10.53 39.32
C VAL A 592 21.78 -10.74 39.79
N SER A 593 21.14 -11.77 39.26
CA SER A 593 19.90 -12.32 39.80
C SER A 593 20.20 -13.61 40.53
N VAL A 594 19.52 -13.84 41.65
CA VAL A 594 19.66 -15.04 42.49
C VAL A 594 18.29 -15.66 42.74
N THR A 595 18.26 -16.96 43.05
CA THR A 595 17.03 -17.62 43.47
C THR A 595 16.61 -17.19 44.87
N ASP A 596 15.33 -17.37 45.21
CA ASP A 596 14.81 -17.05 46.53
C ASP A 596 15.56 -17.84 47.62
N ALA A 597 15.93 -19.10 47.33
CA ALA A 597 16.74 -19.95 48.20
C ALA A 597 18.16 -19.39 48.47
N VAL A 598 18.78 -18.72 47.49
CA VAL A 598 20.08 -18.07 47.71
C VAL A 598 19.89 -16.81 48.54
N ALA A 599 18.87 -15.99 48.26
CA ALA A 599 18.59 -14.79 49.04
C ALA A 599 18.27 -15.10 50.51
N GLU A 600 17.52 -16.18 50.79
CA GLU A 600 17.25 -16.65 52.16
C GLU A 600 18.56 -17.00 52.89
N ARG A 601 19.52 -17.62 52.20
CA ARG A 601 20.85 -17.89 52.76
C ARG A 601 21.66 -16.63 53.06
N LEU A 602 21.49 -15.57 52.26
CA LEU A 602 22.13 -14.27 52.54
C LEU A 602 21.53 -13.61 53.80
N LEU A 603 20.24 -13.86 54.06
CA LEU A 603 19.49 -13.28 55.18
C LEU A 603 19.64 -14.05 56.50
N ALA A 604 20.22 -15.26 56.49
CA ALA A 604 20.24 -16.16 57.64
C ALA A 604 20.81 -15.54 58.94
N GLY A 605 21.81 -14.65 58.84
CA GLY A 605 22.40 -13.95 59.98
C GLY A 605 21.58 -12.76 60.52
N SER A 606 20.48 -12.39 59.86
CA SER A 606 19.68 -11.19 60.17
C SER A 606 18.41 -11.46 60.98
N GLU A 607 18.09 -12.73 61.28
CA GLU A 607 16.84 -13.18 61.92
C GLU A 607 15.55 -12.79 61.17
N LYS A 608 15.65 -12.44 59.87
CA LYS A 608 14.52 -12.07 59.00
C LYS A 608 14.39 -13.03 57.82
N SER A 609 13.18 -13.43 57.47
CA SER A 609 12.90 -14.25 56.28
C SER A 609 12.62 -13.38 55.05
N LEU A 610 12.92 -13.89 53.85
CA LEU A 610 12.63 -13.19 52.60
C LEU A 610 11.13 -12.96 52.40
N GLN A 611 10.31 -13.93 52.82
CA GLN A 611 8.84 -13.88 52.75
C GLN A 611 8.28 -12.73 53.62
N ASP A 612 8.72 -12.63 54.88
CA ASP A 612 8.25 -11.59 55.79
C ASP A 612 8.66 -10.19 55.31
N LEU A 613 9.88 -10.07 54.78
CA LEU A 613 10.37 -8.82 54.20
C LEU A 613 9.55 -8.38 52.99
N GLN A 614 9.19 -9.31 52.10
CA GLN A 614 8.38 -8.97 50.92
C GLN A 614 6.96 -8.56 51.32
N THR A 615 6.29 -9.36 52.14
CA THR A 615 4.92 -9.08 52.62
C THR A 615 4.85 -7.74 53.35
N ALA A 616 5.87 -7.37 54.14
CA ALA A 616 5.91 -6.08 54.84
C ALA A 616 6.11 -4.87 53.90
N LEU A 617 6.64 -5.09 52.69
CA LEU A 617 6.88 -4.06 51.67
C LEU A 617 5.77 -3.97 50.62
N ASP A 618 5.00 -5.04 50.41
CA ASP A 618 3.95 -5.12 49.38
C ASP A 618 2.80 -4.14 49.58
N GLY A 619 2.55 -3.72 50.82
CA GLY A 619 1.59 -2.66 51.14
C GLY A 619 2.01 -1.25 50.71
N GLY A 620 3.18 -1.07 50.09
CA GLY A 620 3.61 0.20 49.50
C GLY A 620 4.28 1.19 50.46
N GLU A 621 4.45 0.83 51.74
CA GLU A 621 5.22 1.63 52.69
C GLU A 621 6.73 1.31 52.61
N PRO A 622 7.62 2.31 52.45
CA PRO A 622 9.05 2.06 52.49
C PRO A 622 9.47 1.61 53.90
N ARG A 623 10.34 0.60 53.96
CA ARG A 623 10.96 0.14 55.21
C ARG A 623 12.46 0.45 55.17
N ALA A 624 13.04 0.75 56.33
CA ALA A 624 14.47 1.01 56.45
C ALA A 624 15.27 -0.23 56.01
N GLY A 625 16.26 0.00 55.14
CA GLY A 625 17.22 -1.02 54.78
C GLY A 625 18.13 -1.39 55.96
N PHE A 626 18.86 -2.49 55.83
CA PHE A 626 19.79 -2.95 56.87
C PHE A 626 20.96 -3.72 56.26
N GLU A 627 22.07 -3.76 56.98
CA GLU A 627 23.24 -4.56 56.62
C GLU A 627 23.05 -6.01 57.01
N LEU A 628 23.52 -6.94 56.17
CA LEU A 628 23.47 -8.37 56.43
C LEU A 628 24.76 -8.80 57.13
N PRO A 629 24.72 -9.17 58.43
CA PRO A 629 25.93 -9.50 59.17
C PRO A 629 26.49 -10.86 58.75
N GLY A 630 27.81 -10.99 58.78
CA GLY A 630 28.50 -12.27 58.61
C GLY A 630 28.56 -12.82 57.18
N VAL A 631 28.07 -12.06 56.19
CA VAL A 631 28.07 -12.49 54.77
C VAL A 631 28.80 -11.50 53.86
N ARG A 632 29.57 -12.04 52.89
CA ARG A 632 30.19 -11.28 51.82
C ARG A 632 29.98 -11.97 50.48
N LEU A 633 29.89 -11.19 49.41
CA LEU A 633 29.70 -11.72 48.06
C LEU A 633 30.82 -11.23 47.13
N GLY A 634 31.45 -12.14 46.41
CA GLY A 634 32.40 -11.86 45.34
C GLY A 634 31.93 -12.47 44.03
N ALA A 635 32.31 -11.90 42.88
CA ALA A 635 31.88 -12.41 41.59
C ALA A 635 32.99 -12.31 40.52
N ARG A 636 32.98 -13.24 39.58
CA ARG A 636 33.63 -13.11 38.27
C ARG A 636 32.54 -13.22 37.22
N ILE A 637 32.30 -12.12 36.51
CA ILE A 637 31.28 -12.05 35.47
C ILE A 637 31.96 -12.00 34.11
N ARG A 638 31.61 -12.92 33.22
CA ARG A 638 32.10 -12.98 31.84
C ARG A 638 30.94 -13.14 30.88
N LEU A 639 30.61 -12.05 30.20
CA LEU A 639 29.55 -12.01 29.20
C LEU A 639 30.17 -11.89 27.81
N ARG A 640 29.70 -12.73 26.88
CA ARG A 640 30.05 -12.64 25.45
C ARG A 640 28.86 -12.16 24.66
N GLN A 641 29.05 -11.09 23.89
CA GLN A 641 28.09 -10.68 22.88
C GLN A 641 28.10 -11.71 21.74
N GLU A 642 26.97 -12.31 21.45
CA GLU A 642 26.82 -13.18 20.29
C GLU A 642 26.57 -12.32 19.06
N LYS A 643 27.58 -12.15 18.22
CA LYS A 643 27.43 -11.46 16.93
C LYS A 643 26.83 -12.41 15.90
N ARG A 644 25.88 -11.91 15.11
CA ARG A 644 25.35 -12.56 13.91
C ARG A 644 25.40 -11.58 12.73
N VAL A 645 25.18 -12.11 11.53
CA VAL A 645 25.22 -11.35 10.28
C VAL A 645 23.82 -11.29 9.68
N GLY A 646 23.26 -10.08 9.58
CA GLY A 646 22.05 -9.78 8.82
C GLY A 646 22.39 -9.53 7.34
N ARG A 647 21.42 -9.75 6.44
CA ARG A 647 21.63 -9.66 4.99
C ARG A 647 20.44 -8.99 4.29
N ASN A 648 20.63 -7.75 3.86
CA ASN A 648 19.73 -7.14 2.90
C ASN A 648 19.93 -7.80 1.52
N VAL A 649 18.86 -7.96 0.74
CA VAL A 649 18.93 -8.38 -0.67
C VAL A 649 18.56 -7.21 -1.57
N LEU A 650 19.50 -6.76 -2.41
CA LEU A 650 19.37 -5.55 -3.22
C LEU A 650 19.51 -5.88 -4.70
N ALA A 651 18.52 -5.46 -5.49
CA ALA A 651 18.49 -5.64 -6.93
C ALA A 651 18.08 -4.35 -7.64
N ARG A 652 18.59 -4.14 -8.85
CA ARG A 652 18.40 -2.91 -9.63
C ARG A 652 17.88 -3.23 -11.03
N LEU A 653 16.86 -2.47 -11.45
CA LEU A 653 16.43 -2.36 -12.83
C LEU A 653 16.90 -1.00 -13.35
N ASN A 654 17.99 -0.99 -14.13
CA ASN A 654 18.63 0.24 -14.60
C ASN A 654 17.69 1.04 -15.54
N ALA A 655 17.86 2.34 -15.65
CA ALA A 655 17.24 3.15 -16.69
C ALA A 655 17.96 2.94 -18.04
N GLY A 656 19.29 3.04 -18.04
CA GLY A 656 20.17 2.79 -19.18
C GLY A 656 20.80 1.39 -19.20
N GLU A 657 21.94 1.28 -19.86
CA GLU A 657 22.76 0.05 -19.91
C GLU A 657 23.50 -0.23 -18.59
N GLY A 658 23.87 0.83 -17.87
CA GLY A 658 24.55 0.76 -16.56
C GLY A 658 23.73 1.37 -15.42
N PRO A 659 24.20 1.25 -14.16
CA PRO A 659 23.56 1.85 -13.00
C PRO A 659 23.57 3.38 -13.13
N GLY A 660 22.40 4.00 -13.02
CA GLY A 660 22.23 5.45 -12.96
C GLY A 660 22.48 6.04 -11.57
N ASP A 661 22.55 7.36 -11.52
CA ASP A 661 22.85 8.15 -10.31
C ASP A 661 21.64 8.36 -9.38
N SER A 662 20.42 8.08 -9.86
CA SER A 662 19.18 8.28 -9.12
C SER A 662 18.29 7.05 -9.18
N VAL A 663 17.70 6.69 -8.04
CA VAL A 663 16.85 5.50 -7.90
C VAL A 663 15.50 5.84 -7.27
N VAL A 664 14.46 5.08 -7.64
CA VAL A 664 13.26 4.91 -6.82
C VAL A 664 13.42 3.60 -6.05
N ALA A 665 13.45 3.67 -4.72
CA ALA A 665 13.62 2.51 -3.87
C ALA A 665 12.26 1.90 -3.49
N ILE A 666 12.16 0.58 -3.53
CA ILE A 666 10.96 -0.20 -3.24
C ILE A 666 11.38 -1.29 -2.26
N GLY A 667 10.78 -1.32 -1.08
CA GLY A 667 11.24 -2.19 -0.01
C GLY A 667 10.15 -2.90 0.77
N ALA A 668 10.53 -4.07 1.30
CA ALA A 668 9.80 -4.86 2.27
C ALA A 668 10.81 -5.54 3.20
N HIS A 669 10.52 -5.68 4.49
CA HIS A 669 11.39 -6.46 5.36
C HIS A 669 11.22 -7.96 5.12
N LEU A 670 12.28 -8.73 5.33
CA LEU A 670 12.39 -10.16 5.05
C LEU A 670 12.34 -11.00 6.33
N ASP A 671 12.89 -10.45 7.41
CA ASP A 671 13.00 -11.12 8.69
C ASP A 671 11.69 -11.07 9.49
N HIS A 672 11.52 -12.07 10.37
CA HIS A 672 10.45 -12.11 11.35
C HIS A 672 11.00 -12.58 12.71
N ILE A 673 10.12 -12.89 13.67
CA ILE A 673 10.53 -13.18 15.06
C ILE A 673 10.87 -14.65 15.37
N GLY A 674 11.01 -15.51 14.37
CA GLY A 674 11.42 -16.91 14.53
C GLY A 674 10.44 -17.74 15.37
N ARG A 675 10.87 -18.17 16.57
CA ARG A 675 10.00 -18.87 17.55
C ARG A 675 9.44 -17.96 18.65
N GLY A 676 9.64 -16.64 18.52
CA GLY A 676 9.17 -15.65 19.49
C GLY A 676 9.94 -15.65 20.82
N ILE A 677 11.07 -16.36 20.92
CA ILE A 677 11.84 -16.45 22.16
C ILE A 677 12.64 -15.16 22.35
N GLY A 678 12.18 -14.30 23.26
CA GLY A 678 12.91 -13.08 23.65
C GLY A 678 12.68 -11.87 22.76
N MET A 679 11.64 -11.88 21.92
CA MET A 679 11.17 -10.75 21.10
C MET A 679 9.72 -10.39 21.45
N ASN A 680 9.13 -9.41 20.75
CA ASN A 680 7.76 -8.90 20.97
C ASN A 680 6.64 -9.89 20.56
N SER A 681 6.82 -11.19 20.82
CA SER A 681 5.81 -12.22 20.56
C SER A 681 4.58 -12.01 21.45
N LEU A 682 3.40 -12.13 20.84
CA LEU A 682 2.11 -12.09 21.53
C LEU A 682 1.57 -13.50 21.84
N ALA A 683 2.39 -14.54 21.64
CA ALA A 683 2.01 -15.93 21.90
C ALA A 683 1.90 -16.24 23.40
N GLY A 684 0.74 -16.75 23.82
CA GLY A 684 0.48 -17.19 25.20
C GLY A 684 0.30 -18.70 25.31
N GLY A 685 0.33 -19.23 26.54
CA GLY A 685 -0.07 -20.61 26.82
C GLY A 685 0.70 -21.68 26.02
N ASP A 686 -0.05 -22.51 25.30
CA ASP A 686 0.45 -23.61 24.47
C ASP A 686 1.11 -23.15 23.16
N GLU A 687 0.98 -21.87 22.79
CA GLU A 687 1.60 -21.29 21.60
C GLU A 687 3.04 -20.82 21.80
N ALA A 688 3.48 -20.71 23.06
CA ALA A 688 4.82 -20.25 23.39
C ALA A 688 5.90 -21.16 22.76
N GLY A 689 6.82 -20.56 22.00
CA GLY A 689 7.92 -21.27 21.33
C GLY A 689 7.56 -21.93 19.99
N LYS A 690 6.32 -21.81 19.51
CA LYS A 690 5.93 -22.21 18.14
C LYS A 690 6.52 -21.24 17.11
N ILE A 691 6.62 -21.69 15.86
CA ILE A 691 7.13 -20.89 14.75
C ILE A 691 6.15 -19.75 14.46
N HIS A 692 6.68 -18.54 14.31
CA HIS A 692 5.96 -17.36 13.82
C HIS A 692 6.25 -17.26 12.32
N TYR A 693 5.24 -17.49 11.50
CA TYR A 693 5.46 -17.62 10.05
C TYR A 693 5.57 -16.28 9.34
N GLY A 694 5.04 -15.19 9.90
CA GLY A 694 5.13 -13.83 9.35
C GLY A 694 4.48 -13.71 7.97
N ALA A 695 3.34 -14.37 7.78
CA ALA A 695 2.67 -14.45 6.48
C ALA A 695 2.18 -13.08 6.00
N ASP A 696 1.52 -12.31 6.87
CA ASP A 696 1.11 -10.95 6.56
C ASP A 696 2.22 -9.95 6.87
N ASP A 697 2.86 -10.09 8.03
CA ASP A 697 3.88 -9.18 8.56
C ASP A 697 4.92 -8.76 7.51
N ASN A 698 5.69 -9.73 7.00
CA ASN A 698 6.73 -9.49 5.99
C ASN A 698 6.53 -10.30 4.70
N ALA A 699 6.07 -11.54 4.76
CA ALA A 699 6.06 -12.41 3.58
C ALA A 699 5.10 -11.88 2.49
N SER A 700 4.00 -11.22 2.88
CA SER A 700 3.10 -10.54 1.97
C SER A 700 3.80 -9.40 1.21
N GLY A 701 4.60 -8.61 1.93
CA GLY A 701 5.41 -7.51 1.41
C GLY A 701 6.49 -7.97 0.44
N VAL A 702 7.27 -8.97 0.83
CA VAL A 702 8.32 -9.54 -0.04
C VAL A 702 7.71 -10.19 -1.27
N SER A 703 6.57 -10.87 -1.14
CA SER A 703 5.86 -11.44 -2.31
C SER A 703 5.40 -10.35 -3.27
N ALA A 704 4.85 -9.25 -2.76
CA ALA A 704 4.50 -8.07 -3.56
C ALA A 704 5.74 -7.45 -4.24
N LEU A 705 6.87 -7.34 -3.52
CA LEU A 705 8.13 -6.83 -4.06
C LEU A 705 8.62 -7.66 -5.26
N LEU A 706 8.58 -9.00 -5.16
CA LEU A 706 8.98 -9.91 -6.23
C LEU A 706 8.09 -9.80 -7.47
N GLU A 707 6.77 -9.73 -7.27
CA GLU A 707 5.79 -9.55 -8.36
C GLU A 707 5.91 -8.18 -9.03
N MET A 708 6.15 -7.12 -8.24
CA MET A 708 6.46 -5.79 -8.77
C MET A 708 7.72 -5.82 -9.63
N ALA A 709 8.78 -6.48 -9.17
CA ALA A 709 10.02 -6.65 -9.92
C ALA A 709 9.78 -7.40 -11.24
N GLN A 710 9.03 -8.52 -11.21
CA GLN A 710 8.71 -9.31 -12.40
C GLN A 710 7.93 -8.49 -13.43
N TYR A 711 6.88 -7.80 -12.97
CA TYR A 711 6.06 -6.94 -13.82
C TYR A 711 6.89 -5.81 -14.45
N LEU A 712 7.65 -5.05 -13.65
CA LEU A 712 8.42 -3.90 -14.13
C LEU A 712 9.56 -4.30 -15.07
N ALA A 713 10.25 -5.42 -14.79
CA ALA A 713 11.27 -5.96 -15.68
C ALA A 713 10.67 -6.38 -17.04
N ASP A 714 9.51 -7.04 -17.04
CA ASP A 714 8.80 -7.38 -18.29
C ASP A 714 8.35 -6.13 -19.06
N GLN A 715 7.81 -5.12 -18.38
CA GLN A 715 7.44 -3.86 -19.04
C GLN A 715 8.65 -3.18 -19.70
N LYS A 716 9.81 -3.17 -19.03
CA LYS A 716 11.05 -2.65 -19.62
C LYS A 716 11.49 -3.47 -20.84
N ARG A 717 11.53 -4.80 -20.71
CA ARG A 717 11.92 -5.71 -21.80
C ARG A 717 11.04 -5.55 -23.04
N ARG A 718 9.75 -5.27 -22.85
CA ARG A 718 8.79 -5.03 -23.94
C ARG A 718 8.82 -3.59 -24.51
N GLY A 719 9.73 -2.74 -24.06
CA GLY A 719 9.82 -1.33 -24.49
C GLY A 719 8.68 -0.44 -23.98
N ARG A 720 7.88 -0.90 -23.01
CA ARG A 720 6.72 -0.18 -22.45
C ARG A 720 7.04 0.67 -21.22
N LEU A 721 8.29 0.60 -20.74
CA LEU A 721 8.78 1.31 -19.57
C LEU A 721 10.07 2.06 -19.91
N GLY A 722 9.92 3.34 -20.24
CA GLY A 722 11.04 4.27 -20.49
C GLY A 722 11.49 4.94 -19.20
N LEU A 723 12.32 4.26 -18.41
CA LEU A 723 12.84 4.77 -17.13
C LEU A 723 13.78 5.97 -17.34
N LYS A 724 13.63 6.97 -16.47
CA LYS A 724 14.55 8.10 -16.26
C LYS A 724 15.44 7.92 -15.03
N ARG A 725 15.02 7.02 -14.13
CA ARG A 725 15.73 6.62 -12.90
C ARG A 725 15.68 5.12 -12.76
N ASP A 726 16.67 4.55 -12.10
CA ASP A 726 16.67 3.12 -11.82
C ASP A 726 15.58 2.79 -10.80
N LEU A 727 15.09 1.55 -10.83
CA LEU A 727 14.27 1.01 -9.75
C LEU A 727 15.14 0.10 -8.88
N LEU A 728 15.22 0.39 -7.58
CA LEU A 728 15.95 -0.41 -6.60
C LEU A 728 14.95 -1.23 -5.79
N PHE A 729 15.01 -2.55 -5.89
CA PHE A 729 14.22 -3.48 -5.09
C PHE A 729 15.06 -3.96 -3.90
N ALA A 730 14.51 -3.86 -2.69
CA ALA A 730 15.23 -4.16 -1.46
C ALA A 730 14.39 -5.04 -0.52
N ALA A 731 14.91 -6.23 -0.18
CA ALA A 731 14.40 -7.03 0.93
C ALA A 731 15.28 -6.77 2.17
N TRP A 732 14.72 -6.14 3.20
CA TRP A 732 15.47 -5.67 4.37
C TRP A 732 15.62 -6.75 5.44
N SER A 733 16.74 -6.75 6.15
CA SER A 733 17.02 -7.64 7.28
C SER A 733 17.10 -6.83 8.58
N GLY A 734 16.65 -7.39 9.70
CA GLY A 734 16.71 -6.78 11.02
C GLY A 734 15.72 -5.63 11.25
N GLU A 735 14.59 -5.62 10.55
CA GLU A 735 13.51 -4.65 10.80
C GLU A 735 12.96 -4.82 12.23
N GLU A 736 12.67 -6.08 12.59
CA GLU A 736 12.08 -6.52 13.86
C GLU A 736 12.96 -6.24 15.09
N MET A 737 14.23 -5.90 14.82
CA MET A 737 15.26 -5.58 15.80
C MET A 737 15.60 -4.08 15.80
N GLY A 738 14.83 -3.25 15.09
CA GLY A 738 14.97 -1.80 15.05
C GLY A 738 15.54 -1.24 13.75
N LEU A 739 15.00 -1.67 12.60
CA LEU A 739 15.32 -1.11 11.27
C LEU A 739 16.81 -1.20 10.89
N LEU A 740 17.51 -2.26 11.32
CA LEU A 740 18.97 -2.36 11.21
C LEU A 740 19.43 -2.34 9.75
N GLY A 741 18.74 -3.10 8.87
CA GLY A 741 19.08 -3.24 7.46
C GLY A 741 18.88 -1.96 6.65
N SER A 742 17.71 -1.32 6.73
CA SER A 742 17.45 -0.06 6.03
C SER A 742 18.34 1.07 6.54
N SER A 743 18.60 1.13 7.86
CA SER A 743 19.54 2.08 8.46
C SER A 743 20.97 1.89 7.93
N ARG A 744 21.43 0.65 7.81
CA ARG A 744 22.74 0.32 7.22
C ARG A 744 22.85 0.80 5.77
N PHE A 745 21.81 0.60 4.98
CA PHE A 745 21.75 1.02 3.57
C PHE A 745 21.86 2.54 3.45
N VAL A 746 20.97 3.25 4.14
CA VAL A 746 20.91 4.72 4.14
C VAL A 746 22.25 5.34 4.56
N ARG A 747 22.89 4.82 5.62
CA ARG A 747 24.21 5.28 6.09
C ARG A 747 25.30 5.09 5.03
N GLN A 748 25.32 3.95 4.34
CA GLN A 748 26.30 3.72 3.26
C GLN A 748 26.12 4.69 2.11
N PHE A 749 24.85 4.96 1.79
CA PHE A 749 24.46 5.79 0.68
C PHE A 749 24.79 7.26 0.98
N ALA A 750 24.51 7.72 2.20
CA ALA A 750 24.85 9.05 2.69
C ALA A 750 26.37 9.29 2.77
N ALA A 751 27.17 8.27 3.10
CA ALA A 751 28.63 8.36 3.13
C ALA A 751 29.26 8.63 1.75
N LYS A 752 28.50 8.47 0.65
CA LYS A 752 28.92 8.81 -0.71
C LYS A 752 28.55 10.24 -1.14
N GLY A 753 27.78 10.98 -0.33
CA GLY A 753 27.29 12.33 -0.63
C GLY A 753 27.61 13.37 0.45
N ASP A 754 27.10 14.58 0.29
CA ASP A 754 27.16 15.64 1.30
C ASP A 754 26.05 15.41 2.35
N ALA A 755 26.42 14.96 3.54
CA ALA A 755 25.49 14.63 4.63
C ALA A 755 24.57 15.80 5.03
N ALA A 756 24.90 17.05 4.67
CA ALA A 756 24.08 18.23 4.95
C ALA A 756 22.87 18.40 4.02
N ARG A 757 22.83 17.74 2.85
CA ARG A 757 21.81 17.97 1.80
C ARG A 757 20.65 16.96 1.81
N GLY A 758 20.75 15.87 2.57
CA GLY A 758 19.82 14.73 2.48
C GLY A 758 20.08 13.86 1.24
N LEU A 759 19.36 12.75 1.11
CA LEU A 759 19.55 11.76 0.03
C LEU A 759 18.75 12.03 -1.25
N THR A 760 17.88 13.05 -1.26
CA THR A 760 17.17 13.47 -2.47
C THR A 760 18.08 14.41 -3.28
N PRO A 761 18.31 14.18 -4.59
CA PRO A 761 17.53 13.33 -5.49
C PRO A 761 18.10 11.93 -5.79
N GLU A 762 19.22 11.53 -5.19
CA GLU A 762 19.88 10.24 -5.47
C GLU A 762 18.99 9.04 -5.09
N VAL A 763 18.22 9.15 -4.00
CA VAL A 763 17.05 8.31 -3.73
C VAL A 763 15.81 9.20 -3.87
N ALA A 764 15.16 9.13 -5.03
CA ALA A 764 14.07 10.02 -5.40
C ALA A 764 12.81 9.83 -4.55
N ALA A 765 12.53 8.58 -4.13
CA ALA A 765 11.46 8.22 -3.21
C ALA A 765 11.68 6.81 -2.68
N TYR A 766 11.02 6.49 -1.56
CA TYR A 766 10.96 5.14 -1.01
C TYR A 766 9.50 4.66 -0.88
N LEU A 767 9.20 3.52 -1.51
CA LEU A 767 7.91 2.84 -1.43
C LEU A 767 8.03 1.63 -0.49
N ASN A 768 7.22 1.61 0.57
CA ASN A 768 7.25 0.55 1.59
C ASN A 768 6.06 -0.40 1.47
N LEU A 769 6.30 -1.70 1.57
CA LEU A 769 5.32 -2.77 1.45
C LEU A 769 5.30 -3.64 2.71
N ASP A 770 4.82 -3.09 3.81
CA ASP A 770 4.78 -3.75 5.11
C ASP A 770 3.32 -4.08 5.46
N MET A 771 3.03 -5.33 5.84
CA MET A 771 1.67 -5.79 6.17
C MET A 771 0.62 -5.45 5.09
N VAL A 772 0.80 -5.99 3.89
CA VAL A 772 -0.05 -5.69 2.70
C VAL A 772 -0.98 -6.84 2.29
N GLY A 773 -1.03 -7.94 3.05
CA GLY A 773 -1.75 -9.17 2.70
C GLY A 773 -3.17 -9.28 3.23
N ARG A 774 -3.58 -8.44 4.20
CA ARG A 774 -4.86 -8.57 4.93
C ARG A 774 -5.89 -7.51 4.58
N LEU A 775 -5.96 -7.11 3.31
CA LEU A 775 -6.95 -6.14 2.83
C LEU A 775 -8.39 -6.60 3.15
N ASP A 776 -9.08 -5.85 4.00
CA ASP A 776 -10.49 -6.02 4.33
C ASP A 776 -11.36 -5.00 3.57
N LYS A 777 -11.50 -3.78 4.12
CA LYS A 777 -12.39 -2.73 3.55
C LYS A 777 -11.66 -1.70 2.71
N GLN A 778 -10.48 -1.28 3.16
CA GLN A 778 -9.73 -0.17 2.56
C GLN A 778 -8.23 -0.36 2.74
N LEU A 779 -7.46 0.14 1.80
CA LEU A 779 -6.01 0.25 1.88
C LEU A 779 -5.64 1.56 2.60
N TYR A 780 -4.71 1.50 3.55
CA TYR A 780 -4.11 2.69 4.12
C TYR A 780 -2.82 3.04 3.37
N LEU A 781 -2.72 4.30 2.95
CA LEU A 781 -1.49 4.85 2.39
C LEU A 781 -0.95 5.91 3.36
N LEU A 782 0.18 5.61 3.98
CA LEU A 782 0.85 6.41 5.01
C LEU A 782 2.05 7.14 4.40
N GLY A 783 2.55 8.19 5.06
CA GLY A 783 3.66 9.00 4.54
C GLY A 783 3.26 10.06 3.52
N VAL A 784 1.95 10.25 3.27
CA VAL A 784 1.45 11.16 2.23
C VAL A 784 1.85 12.62 2.46
N GLY A 785 2.19 13.00 3.70
CA GLY A 785 2.70 14.33 4.03
C GLY A 785 4.11 14.60 3.53
N SER A 786 4.87 13.58 3.14
CA SER A 786 6.29 13.71 2.77
C SER A 786 6.55 14.30 1.38
N SER A 787 5.53 14.46 0.55
CA SER A 787 5.63 15.08 -0.79
C SER A 787 4.28 15.61 -1.25
N SER A 788 4.29 16.71 -2.02
CA SER A 788 3.07 17.30 -2.58
C SER A 788 2.43 16.45 -3.68
N ILE A 789 3.18 15.56 -4.33
CA ILE A 789 2.69 14.81 -5.49
C ILE A 789 1.78 13.64 -5.12
N TRP A 790 1.86 13.14 -3.88
CA TRP A 790 1.30 11.84 -3.51
C TRP A 790 -0.20 11.72 -3.78
N ARG A 791 -0.99 12.74 -3.46
CA ARG A 791 -2.46 12.68 -3.64
C ARG A 791 -2.85 12.46 -5.10
N GLY A 792 -2.31 13.29 -6.00
CA GLY A 792 -2.60 13.17 -7.43
C GLY A 792 -2.02 11.90 -8.04
N GLU A 793 -0.87 11.44 -7.52
CA GLU A 793 -0.28 10.18 -7.99
C GLU A 793 -1.12 8.97 -7.59
N ILE A 794 -1.55 8.90 -6.33
CA ILE A 794 -2.44 7.86 -5.81
C ILE A 794 -3.73 7.81 -6.62
N GLU A 795 -4.37 8.96 -6.85
CA GLU A 795 -5.62 9.05 -7.61
C GLU A 795 -5.46 8.47 -9.03
N ARG A 796 -4.47 8.95 -9.79
CA ARG A 796 -4.22 8.49 -11.16
C ARG A 796 -3.91 7.00 -11.23
N ARG A 797 -3.07 6.49 -10.33
CA ARG A 797 -2.63 5.09 -10.36
C ARG A 797 -3.64 4.13 -9.77
N ASN A 798 -4.55 4.62 -8.93
CA ASN A 798 -5.69 3.84 -8.45
C ASN A 798 -6.83 3.78 -9.47
N ALA A 799 -6.90 4.69 -10.45
CA ALA A 799 -7.93 4.67 -11.49
C ALA A 799 -8.05 3.30 -12.21
N PRO A 800 -6.97 2.61 -12.64
CA PRO A 800 -7.10 1.26 -13.21
C PRO A 800 -7.38 0.16 -12.17
N VAL A 801 -7.06 0.37 -10.88
CA VAL A 801 -7.12 -0.67 -9.82
C VAL A 801 -8.44 -0.66 -9.02
N GLY A 802 -8.99 0.51 -8.75
CA GLY A 802 -10.27 0.73 -8.06
C GLY A 802 -10.29 0.37 -6.57
N LEU A 803 -9.18 0.51 -5.84
CA LEU A 803 -9.15 0.25 -4.39
C LEU A 803 -9.85 1.38 -3.62
N ALA A 804 -10.56 1.02 -2.54
CA ALA A 804 -10.92 1.99 -1.52
C ALA A 804 -9.65 2.38 -0.74
N ILE A 805 -9.28 3.66 -0.74
CA ILE A 805 -8.03 4.15 -0.16
C ILE A 805 -8.31 5.18 0.92
N ARG A 806 -7.62 5.05 2.05
CA ARG A 806 -7.54 6.08 3.09
C ARG A 806 -6.10 6.56 3.24
N THR A 807 -5.87 7.83 3.01
CA THR A 807 -4.53 8.44 3.11
C THR A 807 -4.29 9.01 4.51
N GLN A 808 -3.04 8.92 5.00
CA GLN A 808 -2.59 9.58 6.22
C GLN A 808 -1.28 10.34 5.96
N ASN A 809 -1.16 11.52 6.58
CA ASN A 809 0.00 12.40 6.37
C ASN A 809 1.22 12.02 7.22
N ASP A 810 1.05 11.20 8.26
CA ASP A 810 2.12 10.84 9.19
C ASP A 810 3.29 10.15 8.46
N THR A 811 4.50 10.57 8.79
CA THR A 811 5.77 10.16 8.19
C THR A 811 6.68 9.42 9.18
N PHE A 812 6.34 9.42 10.47
CA PHE A 812 7.10 8.72 11.52
C PHE A 812 6.53 7.32 11.75
N LEU A 813 6.81 6.44 10.81
CA LEU A 813 6.23 5.10 10.76
C LEU A 813 7.14 4.07 11.45
N PRO A 814 6.62 3.08 12.18
CA PRO A 814 7.43 2.04 12.82
C PRO A 814 7.83 0.96 11.81
N THR A 815 8.51 1.35 10.72
CA THR A 815 8.91 0.48 9.60
C THR A 815 10.13 1.09 8.90
N ASP A 816 10.73 0.38 7.94
CA ASP A 816 11.93 0.79 7.21
C ASP A 816 11.82 2.18 6.55
N ALA A 817 10.60 2.61 6.23
CA ALA A 817 10.32 3.94 5.67
C ALA A 817 10.89 5.09 6.52
N THR A 818 10.95 4.93 7.84
CA THR A 818 11.49 5.97 8.73
C THR A 818 12.98 6.22 8.50
N SER A 819 13.77 5.18 8.20
CA SER A 819 15.20 5.32 7.88
C SER A 819 15.43 6.25 6.68
N PHE A 820 14.55 6.13 5.67
CA PHE A 820 14.59 6.96 4.46
C PHE A 820 14.08 8.38 4.72
N TYR A 821 12.94 8.53 5.38
CA TYR A 821 12.34 9.82 5.67
C TYR A 821 13.27 10.73 6.50
N LEU A 822 13.88 10.18 7.56
CA LEU A 822 14.85 10.92 8.39
C LEU A 822 16.11 11.34 7.63
N SER A 823 16.33 10.80 6.44
CA SER A 823 17.46 11.11 5.56
C SER A 823 17.04 11.99 4.38
N GLY A 824 15.89 12.64 4.45
CA GLY A 824 15.42 13.59 3.44
C GLY A 824 14.82 12.94 2.19
N VAL A 825 14.28 11.72 2.29
CA VAL A 825 13.65 11.00 1.17
C VAL A 825 12.12 10.99 1.35
N PRO A 826 11.32 11.39 0.34
CA PRO A 826 9.88 11.28 0.42
C PRO A 826 9.43 9.81 0.39
N ILE A 827 8.46 9.47 1.24
CA ILE A 827 8.03 8.09 1.50
C ILE A 827 6.54 7.88 1.22
N LEU A 828 6.19 6.68 0.77
CA LEU A 828 4.80 6.21 0.71
C LEU A 828 4.74 4.76 1.16
N SER A 829 3.97 4.47 2.22
CA SER A 829 3.85 3.13 2.80
C SER A 829 2.44 2.59 2.63
N ALA A 830 2.32 1.41 2.02
CA ALA A 830 1.06 0.68 1.95
C ALA A 830 0.87 -0.18 3.21
N PHE A 831 -0.33 -0.17 3.78
CA PHE A 831 -0.66 -0.90 5.00
C PHE A 831 -2.12 -1.36 5.01
N THR A 832 -2.39 -2.60 5.42
CA THR A 832 -3.76 -3.16 5.46
C THR A 832 -4.41 -3.16 6.84
N GLY A 833 -3.69 -2.75 7.88
CA GLY A 833 -4.19 -2.71 9.25
C GLY A 833 -3.60 -3.82 10.12
N ALA A 834 -3.54 -3.58 11.43
CA ALA A 834 -3.11 -4.60 12.38
C ALA A 834 -4.21 -5.65 12.58
N THR A 835 -3.80 -6.90 12.82
CA THR A 835 -4.72 -8.03 13.06
C THR A 835 -4.40 -8.70 14.41
N PRO A 836 -5.35 -9.43 15.04
CA PRO A 836 -5.08 -10.17 16.27
C PRO A 836 -4.02 -11.28 16.12
N GLU A 837 -3.73 -11.68 14.89
CA GLU A 837 -2.70 -12.68 14.58
C GLU A 837 -1.27 -12.09 14.50
N TYR A 838 -1.14 -10.76 14.52
CA TYR A 838 0.15 -10.06 14.47
C TYR A 838 1.11 -10.55 15.56
N ASN A 839 2.36 -10.86 15.18
CA ASN A 839 3.38 -11.41 16.08
C ASN A 839 2.93 -12.65 16.88
N THR A 840 2.11 -13.50 16.25
CA THR A 840 1.71 -14.81 16.78
C THR A 840 2.01 -15.95 15.77
N PRO A 841 2.08 -17.21 16.23
CA PRO A 841 2.18 -18.38 15.35
C PRO A 841 1.00 -18.56 14.37
N ARG A 842 -0.09 -17.79 14.56
CA ARG A 842 -1.30 -17.86 13.73
C ARG A 842 -1.23 -16.98 12.49
N ASP A 843 -0.24 -16.10 12.36
CA ASP A 843 -0.03 -15.32 11.13
C ASP A 843 0.46 -16.24 10.00
N THR A 844 -0.50 -16.79 9.23
CA THR A 844 -0.33 -17.95 8.34
C THR A 844 -0.88 -17.69 6.94
N ALA A 845 -0.33 -18.36 5.93
CA ALA A 845 -0.56 -18.09 4.52
C ALA A 845 -2.02 -18.27 4.05
N ASP A 846 -2.82 -19.10 4.73
CA ASP A 846 -4.24 -19.31 4.43
C ASP A 846 -5.11 -18.10 4.77
N ARG A 847 -4.63 -17.18 5.62
CA ARG A 847 -5.34 -15.97 6.03
C ARG A 847 -5.19 -14.81 5.06
N ILE A 848 -4.32 -14.91 4.06
CA ILE A 848 -4.01 -13.81 3.15
C ILE A 848 -5.14 -13.61 2.13
N ASN A 849 -5.55 -12.36 1.94
CA ASN A 849 -6.45 -11.97 0.85
C ASN A 849 -5.62 -11.75 -0.43
N TYR A 850 -5.35 -12.83 -1.17
CA TYR A 850 -4.50 -12.77 -2.38
C TYR A 850 -5.07 -11.90 -3.50
N GLN A 851 -6.40 -11.76 -3.60
CA GLN A 851 -7.03 -10.85 -4.55
C GLN A 851 -6.75 -9.39 -4.16
N GLY A 852 -6.88 -9.08 -2.87
CA GLY A 852 -6.51 -7.77 -2.32
C GLY A 852 -5.04 -7.46 -2.48
N LEU A 853 -4.17 -8.42 -2.13
CA LEU A 853 -2.71 -8.30 -2.27
C LEU A 853 -2.29 -8.06 -3.72
N ALA A 854 -2.89 -8.77 -4.70
CA ALA A 854 -2.64 -8.53 -6.12
C ALA A 854 -3.00 -7.10 -6.55
N ARG A 855 -4.13 -6.58 -6.08
CA ARG A 855 -4.56 -5.20 -6.37
C ARG A 855 -3.64 -4.16 -5.73
N ILE A 856 -3.21 -4.36 -4.49
CA ILE A 856 -2.26 -3.47 -3.79
C ILE A 856 -0.91 -3.48 -4.51
N THR A 857 -0.40 -4.67 -4.82
CA THR A 857 0.84 -4.87 -5.58
C THR A 857 0.77 -4.16 -6.92
N ARG A 858 -0.38 -4.25 -7.63
CA ARG A 858 -0.61 -3.53 -8.88
C ARG A 858 -0.56 -2.02 -8.71
N LEU A 859 -1.23 -1.47 -7.69
CA LEU A 859 -1.21 -0.03 -7.42
C LEU A 859 0.22 0.46 -7.15
N MET A 860 0.95 -0.22 -6.27
CA MET A 860 2.32 0.17 -5.90
C MET A 860 3.28 0.02 -7.08
N ALA A 861 3.10 -0.98 -7.95
CA ALA A 861 3.85 -1.13 -9.20
C ALA A 861 3.63 0.06 -10.15
N LEU A 862 2.39 0.53 -10.28
CA LEU A 862 2.04 1.65 -11.14
C LEU A 862 2.60 2.97 -10.60
N ILE A 863 2.61 3.16 -9.28
CA ILE A 863 3.28 4.29 -8.63
C ILE A 863 4.79 4.23 -8.88
N ALA A 864 5.43 3.08 -8.65
CA ALA A 864 6.86 2.88 -8.92
C ALA A 864 7.22 3.18 -10.38
N ARG A 865 6.44 2.66 -11.33
CA ARG A 865 6.58 2.95 -12.77
C ARG A 865 6.54 4.45 -13.04
N SER A 866 5.53 5.13 -12.51
CA SER A 866 5.36 6.57 -12.71
C SER A 866 6.57 7.35 -12.18
N LEU A 867 6.98 7.09 -10.94
CA LEU A 867 8.15 7.73 -10.32
C LEU A 867 9.44 7.50 -11.12
N GLY A 868 9.61 6.28 -11.63
CA GLY A 868 10.75 5.91 -12.47
C GLY A 868 10.78 6.62 -13.83
N MET A 869 9.62 6.98 -14.39
CA MET A 869 9.51 7.63 -15.71
C MET A 869 9.48 9.17 -15.67
N ARG A 870 9.25 9.76 -14.49
CA ARG A 870 9.12 11.23 -14.36
C ARG A 870 10.46 11.93 -14.61
N GLU A 871 10.41 13.12 -15.20
CA GLU A 871 11.60 13.96 -15.38
C GLU A 871 12.10 14.52 -14.04
N GLN A 872 11.19 15.00 -13.18
CA GLN A 872 11.54 15.57 -11.88
C GLN A 872 11.27 14.58 -10.74
N ALA A 873 12.21 14.49 -9.80
CA ALA A 873 12.04 13.72 -8.57
C ALA A 873 10.92 14.35 -7.72
N PRO A 874 10.21 13.56 -6.90
CA PRO A 874 9.28 14.09 -5.91
C PRO A 874 9.98 15.08 -4.98
N ASP A 875 9.25 16.11 -4.55
CA ASP A 875 9.69 17.03 -3.50
C ASP A 875 9.70 16.34 -2.13
N TYR A 876 10.69 16.65 -1.31
CA TYR A 876 10.71 16.27 0.11
C TYR A 876 10.07 17.39 0.94
N LEU A 877 9.02 17.04 1.68
CA LEU A 877 8.36 17.93 2.64
C LEU A 877 8.60 17.40 4.04
N GLU A 878 9.32 18.18 4.84
CA GLU A 878 9.47 17.89 6.27
C GLU A 878 8.16 18.21 6.98
N THR A 879 7.64 17.22 7.69
CA THR A 879 6.44 17.33 8.53
C THR A 879 6.82 17.38 10.01
N GLU A 880 6.07 18.17 10.78
CA GLU A 880 6.18 18.15 12.23
C GLU A 880 5.80 16.76 12.77
N LYS A 881 6.52 16.29 13.78
CA LYS A 881 6.15 15.05 14.49
C LYS A 881 4.73 15.20 15.02
N PRO A 882 3.81 14.26 14.74
CA PRO A 882 2.47 14.32 15.31
C PRO A 882 2.53 14.44 16.83
N THR A 883 1.87 15.48 17.37
CA THR A 883 1.60 15.63 18.80
C THR A 883 0.39 14.78 19.20
N THR A 884 0.41 13.47 18.91
CA THR A 884 -0.71 12.58 19.25
C THR A 884 -0.45 11.80 20.54
N ARG A 885 -1.24 12.18 21.56
CA ARG A 885 -1.60 11.41 22.75
C ARG A 885 -1.95 9.97 22.42
N ALA A 886 -1.06 9.02 22.70
CA ALA A 886 -1.33 7.78 23.44
C ALA A 886 -0.08 6.88 23.45
N SER A 887 0.31 6.44 24.66
CA SER A 887 1.33 5.41 24.94
C SER A 887 2.81 5.79 24.92
N ARG A 888 3.18 7.00 25.38
CA ARG A 888 4.49 7.23 26.02
C ARG A 888 4.32 8.20 27.18
N ALA A 889 3.93 7.66 28.34
CA ALA A 889 3.91 8.42 29.57
C ALA A 889 5.33 8.89 29.94
N ASN A 890 5.39 10.15 30.39
CA ASN A 890 6.39 10.74 31.28
C ASN A 890 7.78 11.15 30.75
N LEU A 891 7.83 12.02 29.73
CA LEU A 891 8.96 12.97 29.57
C LEU A 891 8.44 14.41 29.73
N ARG A 892 8.58 15.00 30.93
CA ARG A 892 8.10 16.37 31.25
C ARG A 892 8.97 17.49 30.66
N ALA A 893 10.24 17.21 30.39
CA ALA A 893 11.22 18.18 29.92
C ALA A 893 11.80 17.77 28.56
N PHE A 894 11.96 18.74 27.66
CA PHE A 894 12.43 18.55 26.29
C PHE A 894 13.68 19.38 26.02
N LEU A 895 14.73 18.73 25.48
CA LEU A 895 15.97 19.37 25.06
C LEU A 895 16.12 19.46 23.54
N GLY A 896 15.48 18.60 22.75
CA GLY A 896 15.62 18.57 21.29
C GLY A 896 16.88 17.88 20.77
N THR A 897 17.54 17.05 21.58
CA THR A 897 18.63 16.16 21.14
C THR A 897 18.08 14.90 20.46
N ILE A 898 18.76 14.42 19.41
CA ILE A 898 18.46 13.15 18.72
C ILE A 898 19.59 12.15 19.00
N PRO A 899 19.37 11.17 19.89
CA PRO A 899 20.39 10.17 20.23
C PRO A 899 20.69 9.18 19.09
N ASP A 900 21.93 8.68 19.03
CA ASP A 900 22.34 7.55 18.21
C ASP A 900 22.14 6.24 18.98
N TYR A 901 21.26 5.38 18.48
CA TYR A 901 20.90 4.11 19.13
C TYR A 901 21.78 2.94 18.68
N ALA A 902 22.65 3.14 17.69
CA ALA A 902 23.38 2.06 17.02
C ALA A 902 24.75 1.71 17.64
N ASP A 903 25.28 2.57 18.52
CA ASP A 903 26.67 2.49 18.97
C ASP A 903 26.73 2.19 20.48
N SER A 904 26.78 0.89 20.84
CA SER A 904 26.70 0.43 22.24
C SER A 904 28.01 0.50 23.02
N ASP A 905 29.13 0.80 22.34
CA ASP A 905 30.48 0.65 22.89
C ASP A 905 31.09 1.99 23.37
N ILE A 906 30.31 3.08 23.28
CA ILE A 906 30.73 4.42 23.71
C ILE A 906 30.15 4.71 25.11
N ARG A 907 31.02 5.06 26.06
CA ARG A 907 30.60 5.61 27.36
C ARG A 907 30.02 7.01 27.14
N GLY A 908 28.71 7.15 27.33
CA GLY A 908 27.93 8.37 27.07
C GLY A 908 26.88 8.19 25.97
N VAL A 909 26.13 9.25 25.65
CA VAL A 909 25.12 9.22 24.57
C VAL A 909 25.57 10.08 23.40
N LYS A 910 25.86 9.45 22.27
CA LYS A 910 26.20 10.12 21.03
C LYS A 910 24.96 10.76 20.40
N ILE A 911 25.10 11.96 19.85
CA ILE A 911 24.01 12.72 19.25
C ILE A 911 24.12 12.66 17.72
N ASN A 912 23.09 12.12 17.06
CA ASN A 912 22.97 12.12 15.60
C ASN A 912 22.51 13.46 15.03
N GLY A 913 21.79 14.25 15.83
CA GLY A 913 21.28 15.55 15.41
C GLY A 913 20.63 16.34 16.53
N VAL A 914 20.29 17.59 16.25
CA VAL A 914 19.52 18.45 17.15
C VAL A 914 18.36 19.06 16.38
N SER A 915 17.19 19.17 17.03
CA SER A 915 16.02 19.83 16.46
C SER A 915 16.25 21.35 16.38
N LYS A 916 15.94 21.93 15.23
CA LYS A 916 16.07 23.37 14.98
C LYS A 916 15.17 24.17 15.93
N GLY A 917 15.70 25.24 16.52
CA GLY A 917 15.03 26.11 17.50
C GLY A 917 14.93 25.53 18.91
N ALA A 918 15.35 24.28 19.13
CA ALA A 918 15.24 23.61 20.42
C ALA A 918 16.36 24.02 21.40
N PRO A 919 16.19 23.76 22.72
CA PRO A 919 17.21 24.12 23.72
C PRO A 919 18.61 23.56 23.42
N ALA A 920 18.72 22.36 22.85
CA ALA A 920 19.98 21.71 22.50
C ALA A 920 20.74 22.48 21.43
N GLU A 921 20.05 22.95 20.38
CA GLU A 921 20.67 23.76 19.33
C GLU A 921 21.10 25.12 19.90
N LYS A 922 20.23 25.76 20.70
CA LYS A 922 20.54 27.05 21.36
C LYS A 922 21.72 26.95 22.34
N ALA A 923 21.86 25.80 23.02
CA ALA A 923 22.99 25.50 23.89
C ALA A 923 24.27 25.12 23.12
N GLY A 924 24.21 25.04 21.78
CA GLY A 924 25.36 24.78 20.91
C GLY A 924 25.78 23.31 20.83
N ILE A 925 24.86 22.37 21.05
CA ILE A 925 25.09 20.92 20.84
C ILE A 925 25.15 20.65 19.34
N LEU A 926 26.14 19.86 18.91
CA LEU A 926 26.37 19.52 17.50
C LEU A 926 26.20 18.01 17.25
N PRO A 927 25.83 17.61 16.02
CA PRO A 927 25.95 16.22 15.59
C PRO A 927 27.36 15.67 15.84
N GLY A 928 27.44 14.47 16.41
CA GLY A 928 28.69 13.81 16.81
C GLY A 928 29.14 14.07 18.25
N ASP A 929 28.50 14.98 18.99
CA ASP A 929 28.77 15.16 20.43
C ASP A 929 28.35 13.92 21.23
N ILE A 930 29.12 13.59 22.29
CA ILE A 930 28.80 12.51 23.23
C ILE A 930 28.49 13.12 24.60
N ILE A 931 27.25 13.03 25.06
CA ILE A 931 26.82 13.51 26.38
C ILE A 931 27.35 12.58 27.46
N LEU A 932 28.08 13.12 28.43
CA LEU A 932 28.71 12.40 29.54
C LEU A 932 28.09 12.76 30.90
N GLU A 933 27.47 13.94 31.02
CA GLU A 933 26.80 14.39 32.24
C GLU A 933 25.62 15.31 31.91
N LEU A 934 24.55 15.22 32.69
CA LEU A 934 23.38 16.11 32.60
C LEU A 934 22.83 16.40 33.99
N ALA A 935 22.75 17.67 34.38
CA ALA A 935 22.25 18.14 35.67
C ALA A 935 22.92 17.44 36.88
N GLY A 936 24.26 17.30 36.84
CA GLY A 936 25.03 16.63 37.89
C GLY A 936 24.99 15.10 37.86
N ARG A 937 24.27 14.50 36.89
CA ARG A 937 24.12 13.04 36.75
C ARG A 937 25.02 12.50 35.65
N LYS A 938 25.80 11.47 35.97
CA LYS A 938 26.66 10.77 35.01
C LYS A 938 25.81 10.00 34.00
N ILE A 939 26.15 10.16 32.72
CA ILE A 939 25.50 9.50 31.60
C ILE A 939 26.48 8.50 31.00
N GLU A 940 26.24 7.20 31.22
CA GLU A 940 27.04 6.13 30.59
C GLU A 940 26.34 5.54 29.36
N ASN A 941 25.02 5.64 29.30
CA ASN A 941 24.19 5.05 28.24
C ASN A 941 22.87 5.83 28.02
N ILE A 942 22.08 5.40 27.05
CA ILE A 942 20.81 6.05 26.65
C ILE A 942 19.72 6.05 27.73
N TYR A 943 19.70 5.04 28.60
CA TYR A 943 18.72 4.98 29.68
C TYR A 943 19.05 5.98 30.78
N ASP A 944 20.32 6.12 31.14
CA ASP A 944 20.80 7.15 32.07
C ASP A 944 20.37 8.54 31.57
N TYR A 945 20.52 8.80 30.27
CA TYR A 945 20.11 10.05 29.63
C TYR A 945 18.60 10.27 29.68
N THR A 946 17.82 9.25 29.37
CA THR A 946 16.35 9.32 29.40
C THR A 946 15.83 9.56 30.83
N HIS A 947 16.42 8.91 31.83
CA HIS A 947 16.09 9.16 33.23
C HIS A 947 16.54 10.53 33.73
N ALA A 948 17.71 11.01 33.32
CA ALA A 948 18.19 12.35 33.65
C ALA A 948 17.26 13.42 33.06
N LEU A 949 16.80 13.24 31.82
CA LEU A 949 15.80 14.10 31.17
C LEU A 949 14.48 14.15 31.94
N ASN A 950 13.97 13.00 32.41
CA ASN A 950 12.73 12.94 33.18
C ASN A 950 12.78 13.69 34.52
N ALA A 951 13.98 13.82 35.10
CA ALA A 951 14.18 14.51 36.36
C ALA A 951 14.33 16.04 36.22
N LEU A 952 14.45 16.56 34.99
CA LEU A 952 14.63 18.00 34.76
C LEU A 952 13.35 18.78 35.02
N LYS A 953 13.49 20.00 35.57
CA LYS A 953 12.41 20.98 35.68
C LYS A 953 12.44 21.90 34.47
N VAL A 954 11.27 22.08 33.84
CA VAL A 954 11.10 23.02 32.73
C VAL A 954 11.47 24.44 33.16
N GLY A 955 12.22 25.14 32.31
CA GLY A 955 12.65 26.52 32.52
C GLY A 955 13.84 26.68 33.47
N GLN A 956 14.26 25.62 34.18
CA GLN A 956 15.44 25.68 35.05
C GLN A 956 16.70 25.32 34.25
N GLU A 957 17.63 26.28 34.15
CA GLU A 957 18.92 26.05 33.48
C GLU A 957 19.74 24.99 34.23
N VAL A 958 20.29 24.02 33.49
CA VAL A 958 21.13 22.95 34.01
C VAL A 958 22.42 22.83 33.20
N GLU A 959 23.47 22.32 33.82
CA GLU A 959 24.74 22.04 33.16
C GLU A 959 24.72 20.67 32.45
N MET A 960 25.35 20.61 31.28
CA MET A 960 25.55 19.40 30.49
C MET A 960 27.02 19.31 30.07
N VAL A 961 27.65 18.16 30.29
CA VAL A 961 29.03 17.93 29.86
C VAL A 961 29.02 17.02 28.62
N VAL A 962 29.64 17.49 27.54
CA VAL A 962 29.75 16.76 26.27
C VAL A 962 31.21 16.57 25.87
N ARG A 963 31.51 15.45 25.21
CA ARG A 963 32.80 15.20 24.56
C ARG A 963 32.66 15.46 23.06
N ARG A 964 33.42 16.44 22.57
CA ARG A 964 33.47 16.86 21.16
C ARG A 964 34.89 16.69 20.63
N ALA A 965 35.05 15.86 19.60
CA ALA A 965 36.35 15.58 18.96
C ALA A 965 37.48 15.29 19.97
N GLY A 966 37.16 14.55 21.04
CA GLY A 966 38.12 14.18 22.11
C GLY A 966 38.26 15.18 23.25
N SER A 967 37.75 16.41 23.14
CA SER A 967 37.77 17.44 24.20
C SER A 967 36.46 17.50 25.00
N LEU A 968 36.53 17.79 26.30
CA LEU A 968 35.36 18.02 27.15
C LEU A 968 34.87 19.47 27.04
N LYS A 969 33.56 19.65 26.93
CA LYS A 969 32.89 20.95 26.95
C LYS A 969 31.72 20.92 27.91
N THR A 970 31.58 21.97 28.72
CA THR A 970 30.41 22.20 29.57
C THR A 970 29.50 23.21 28.88
N LEU A 971 28.23 22.84 28.71
CA LEU A 971 27.18 23.63 28.09
C LEU A 971 26.08 23.87 29.13
N ARG A 972 25.39 25.01 29.02
CA ARG A 972 24.20 25.29 29.82
C ARG A 972 22.96 25.19 28.96
N ILE A 973 21.94 24.53 29.49
CA ILE A 973 20.72 24.25 28.74
C ILE A 973 19.50 24.44 29.62
N ALA A 974 18.51 25.18 29.11
CA ALA A 974 17.23 25.38 29.76
C ALA A 974 16.18 24.45 29.10
N PRO A 975 15.71 23.40 29.79
CA PRO A 975 14.71 22.49 29.24
C PRO A 975 13.39 23.22 29.03
N VAL A 976 12.69 22.92 27.94
CA VAL A 976 11.33 23.45 27.69
C VAL A 976 10.29 22.38 27.96
N ALA A 977 9.05 22.80 28.21
CA ALA A 977 7.93 21.86 28.27
C ALA A 977 7.76 21.22 26.90
N ARG A 978 7.48 19.92 26.89
CA ARG A 978 7.11 19.20 25.68
C ARG A 978 5.62 19.44 25.45
N GLU A 979 5.26 20.30 24.50
CA GLU A 979 3.86 20.54 24.11
C GLU A 979 3.22 19.30 23.48
#